data_AF-A0A7X8WZS3-F1
#
_entry.id   AF-A0A7X8WZS3-F1
#
_cell.length_a   1.000
_cell.length_b   1.000
_cell.length_c   1.000
_cell.angle_alpha   90.00
_cell.angle_beta   90.00
_cell.angle_gamma   90.00
#
_symmetry.space_group_name_H-M   'P 1'
#
loop_
_entity.id
_entity.type
_entity.pdbx_description
1 polymer ?
#
loop_
_entity_poly.entity_id
_entity_poly.type
_entity_poly.pdbx_seq_one_letter_code
_entity_poly.pdbx_strand_id
1 'polypeptide(L)'
;MKRILTIFTLFASLVLLVACNTKVRNTAPELRGVVTSHKVNVGDSFDPLAGITAYDKEDGDITKNITSTFNPTWLQEAGSYTFSVEVSDKEGEKATATITLVVGRVSAIRIIAPDALTYYIGSKEFNPLEEVRAYDELTGESVEVTVTDEDYVTHIASRGTYTVTAEDETGAKAVKTISLTVKEMDYTIPNTLPKGEQIEITLWHSNGSTIETAIQGYAEDFVALMAAQGYNIKINIVKNGSNYDELRTNVVNALKGGELPNIVQNYPDHVVEYHANNAIISLNPYIHHPIHGYNANNPKEAFTGIVENYREEQRRTNLYGDYLSLPFNKSTEVVVYNKDVFDHVLAGRPFPKTWQDLFALAPDLIAMKDQIVADVAQRWQAAGTPLTADEQQVIKDKFTPFTYDSSANAFITLTRQFGGTYTSRLADGKGSLDFQNDITKEMLTFFGENRDIFTVPGKWDANYASDVFKKGNTLVAIGSTAGVRYNTPTEKGTKIFNVGVAPMLYDKDSPASRAVIQQGTNMSLTTKGTDVEKLASWYFLKYLTSHDVQREFGIVTGYSPIRTSVYTDPLYEEYLANADKEILGSNVEMGLTQTEFVNLYQLKVKAMANKVAMKQTQYQYFDIPFIGSSKTREAVGIAFDRVILAAPGANLDTEIKNALQYAIDEANKVVK
;
A
#
# COMPACT_ATOMS: atom_id res chain seq x y z
N MET A 1 -65.89 77.03 -39.77
CA MET A 1 -66.73 76.95 -41.00
C MET A 1 -65.86 76.55 -42.19
N LYS A 2 -66.53 76.14 -43.28
CA LYS A 2 -66.09 76.13 -44.69
C LYS A 2 -64.94 77.13 -45.00
N ARG A 3 -63.87 76.70 -45.69
CA ARG A 3 -63.58 76.86 -47.16
C ARG A 3 -63.20 78.34 -47.55
N ILE A 4 -62.48 78.71 -48.63
CA ILE A 4 -62.11 78.06 -49.91
C ILE A 4 -61.02 78.88 -50.70
N LEU A 5 -60.41 78.32 -51.76
CA LEU A 5 -59.69 78.96 -52.92
C LEU A 5 -58.40 79.80 -52.68
N THR A 6 -57.21 79.51 -53.28
CA THR A 6 -56.65 79.75 -54.66
C THR A 6 -56.10 81.20 -54.91
N ILE A 7 -55.28 81.54 -55.93
CA ILE A 7 -54.84 80.86 -57.18
C ILE A 7 -53.44 81.33 -57.66
N PHE A 8 -52.61 80.41 -58.20
CA PHE A 8 -51.35 80.60 -58.97
C PHE A 8 -50.30 81.57 -58.35
N THR A 9 -49.19 82.09 -58.95
CA THR A 9 -48.40 81.97 -60.22
C THR A 9 -46.94 82.45 -59.88
N LEU A 10 -45.81 82.34 -60.63
CA LEU A 10 -45.38 81.79 -61.94
C LEU A 10 -43.82 81.59 -61.94
N PHE A 11 -43.30 80.79 -62.88
CA PHE A 11 -41.94 80.82 -63.50
C PHE A 11 -40.66 80.28 -62.80
N ALA A 12 -39.94 79.52 -63.64
CA ALA A 12 -38.57 79.03 -63.65
C ALA A 12 -37.51 80.16 -63.77
N SER A 13 -36.17 79.97 -63.61
CA SER A 13 -35.34 78.84 -63.14
C SER A 13 -33.85 79.25 -63.12
N LEU A 14 -33.04 78.68 -62.21
CA LEU A 14 -31.68 78.18 -62.55
C LEU A 14 -31.22 77.14 -61.51
N VAL A 15 -30.29 76.25 -61.90
CA VAL A 15 -29.76 75.19 -61.03
C VAL A 15 -28.32 75.47 -60.66
N LEU A 16 -27.98 75.29 -59.38
CA LEU A 16 -26.63 75.05 -58.89
C LEU A 16 -26.68 73.86 -57.92
N LEU A 17 -25.91 72.80 -58.19
CA LEU A 17 -25.75 71.69 -57.26
C LEU A 17 -24.67 72.03 -56.23
N VAL A 18 -24.96 71.71 -54.97
CA VAL A 18 -23.95 71.46 -53.93
C VAL A 18 -24.30 70.11 -53.32
N ALA A 19 -23.32 69.20 -53.24
CA ALA A 19 -23.54 67.85 -52.75
C ALA A 19 -23.69 67.84 -51.21
N CYS A 20 -24.72 67.15 -50.72
CA CYS A 20 -24.89 66.88 -49.29
C CYS A 20 -24.38 65.47 -48.98
N ASN A 21 -23.42 65.34 -48.07
CA ASN A 21 -22.80 64.06 -47.74
C ASN A 21 -23.64 63.33 -46.67
N THR A 22 -24.15 62.13 -46.98
CA THR A 22 -24.98 61.35 -46.06
C THR A 22 -24.12 60.57 -45.07
N LYS A 23 -24.11 60.97 -43.79
CA LYS A 23 -23.46 60.18 -42.73
C LYS A 23 -24.20 58.85 -42.57
N VAL A 24 -23.50 57.73 -42.73
CA VAL A 24 -24.02 56.39 -42.41
C VAL A 24 -24.31 56.32 -40.90
N ARG A 25 -25.39 55.65 -40.52
CA ARG A 25 -25.75 55.42 -39.12
C ARG A 25 -25.14 54.09 -38.68
N ASN A 26 -24.31 54.13 -37.64
CA ASN A 26 -23.67 52.95 -37.05
C ASN A 26 -24.72 51.93 -36.57
N THR A 27 -24.39 50.64 -36.66
CA THR A 27 -25.14 49.53 -36.10
C THR A 27 -24.37 49.01 -34.88
N ALA A 28 -25.05 48.52 -33.84
CA ALA A 28 -24.36 47.81 -32.76
C ALA A 28 -23.93 46.40 -33.24
N PRO A 29 -22.79 45.87 -32.77
CA PRO A 29 -22.29 44.56 -33.18
C PRO A 29 -23.21 43.40 -32.77
N GLU A 30 -23.06 42.24 -33.39
CA GLU A 30 -23.79 41.01 -33.05
C GLU A 30 -22.84 39.91 -32.54
N LEU A 31 -23.08 39.42 -31.32
CA LEU A 31 -22.46 38.21 -30.78
C LEU A 31 -23.22 36.96 -31.26
N ARG A 32 -22.50 35.99 -31.81
CA ARG A 32 -23.05 34.73 -32.35
C ARG A 32 -22.33 33.52 -31.76
N GLY A 33 -23.04 32.39 -31.64
CA GLY A 33 -22.49 31.15 -31.07
C GLY A 33 -22.43 31.10 -29.54
N VAL A 34 -22.91 32.13 -28.83
CA VAL A 34 -22.94 32.16 -27.37
C VAL A 34 -23.83 31.05 -26.81
N VAL A 35 -23.22 30.13 -26.07
CA VAL A 35 -23.93 29.15 -25.22
C VAL A 35 -24.11 29.78 -23.84
N THR A 36 -25.35 29.89 -23.36
CA THR A 36 -25.67 30.63 -22.12
C THR A 36 -25.50 29.82 -20.83
N SER A 37 -25.20 28.52 -20.92
CA SER A 37 -24.97 27.65 -19.77
C SER A 37 -23.97 26.55 -20.08
N HIS A 38 -22.90 26.46 -19.28
CA HIS A 38 -21.89 25.42 -19.34
C HIS A 38 -21.82 24.64 -18.03
N LYS A 39 -21.38 23.38 -18.11
CA LYS A 39 -21.10 22.51 -16.96
C LYS A 39 -19.69 21.96 -17.06
N VAL A 40 -18.94 22.07 -15.96
CA VAL A 40 -17.59 21.52 -15.77
C VAL A 40 -17.45 21.02 -14.34
N ASN A 41 -16.34 20.37 -14.00
CA ASN A 41 -16.00 19.94 -12.65
C ASN A 41 -14.87 20.78 -12.07
N VAL A 42 -14.67 20.72 -10.75
CA VAL A 42 -13.48 21.31 -10.09
C VAL A 42 -12.21 20.67 -10.69
N GLY A 43 -11.30 21.52 -11.19
CA GLY A 43 -10.05 21.12 -11.85
C GLY A 43 -10.11 21.02 -13.37
N ASP A 44 -11.30 21.00 -14.00
CA ASP A 44 -11.42 20.96 -15.46
C ASP A 44 -10.91 22.26 -16.11
N SER A 45 -10.38 22.16 -17.33
CA SER A 45 -10.02 23.31 -18.15
C SER A 45 -11.23 23.89 -18.90
N PHE A 46 -11.37 25.21 -18.91
CA PHE A 46 -12.49 25.91 -19.55
C PHE A 46 -12.01 27.16 -20.31
N ASP A 47 -12.37 27.25 -21.58
CA ASP A 47 -12.19 28.45 -22.41
C ASP A 47 -13.53 29.20 -22.52
N PRO A 48 -13.65 30.42 -21.94
CA PRO A 48 -14.89 31.20 -21.94
C PRO A 48 -15.24 31.84 -23.29
N LEU A 49 -14.39 31.74 -24.31
CA LEU A 49 -14.61 32.30 -25.65
C LEU A 49 -14.75 31.21 -26.74
N ALA A 50 -14.61 29.93 -26.41
CA ALA A 50 -14.64 28.83 -27.36
C ALA A 50 -15.92 28.81 -28.22
N GLY A 51 -15.76 28.99 -29.53
CA GLY A 51 -16.85 28.96 -30.51
C GLY A 51 -17.69 30.24 -30.61
N ILE A 52 -17.41 31.26 -29.81
CA ILE A 52 -18.09 32.56 -29.87
C ILE A 52 -17.48 33.40 -31.00
N THR A 53 -18.33 34.06 -31.79
CA THR A 53 -17.93 34.96 -32.89
C THR A 53 -18.65 36.30 -32.77
N ALA A 54 -18.06 37.35 -33.32
CA ALA A 54 -18.64 38.69 -33.33
C ALA A 54 -18.55 39.33 -34.71
N TYR A 55 -19.68 39.83 -35.19
CA TYR A 55 -19.77 40.49 -36.49
C TYR A 55 -20.52 41.82 -36.36
N ASP A 56 -19.93 42.88 -36.88
CA ASP A 56 -20.63 44.14 -37.13
C ASP A 56 -20.83 44.38 -38.64
N LYS A 57 -21.89 45.12 -38.98
CA LYS A 57 -22.31 45.42 -40.34
C LYS A 57 -21.44 46.47 -41.04
N GLU A 58 -20.87 47.41 -40.29
CA GLU A 58 -19.99 48.47 -40.80
C GLU A 58 -18.50 48.06 -40.68
N ASP A 59 -18.13 47.36 -39.61
CA ASP A 59 -16.75 46.99 -39.27
C ASP A 59 -16.32 45.56 -39.68
N GLY A 60 -17.28 44.66 -39.93
CA GLY A 60 -17.02 43.28 -40.35
C GLY A 60 -16.80 42.28 -39.21
N ASP A 61 -15.96 41.26 -39.42
CA ASP A 61 -15.60 40.29 -38.38
C ASP A 61 -14.69 40.95 -37.33
N ILE A 62 -15.23 41.08 -36.13
CA ILE A 62 -14.57 41.66 -34.95
C ILE A 62 -14.42 40.61 -33.83
N THR A 63 -14.47 39.32 -34.14
CA THR A 63 -14.34 38.19 -33.18
C THR A 63 -13.09 38.30 -32.30
N LYS A 64 -12.00 38.87 -32.81
CA LYS A 64 -10.75 39.08 -32.06
C LYS A 64 -10.83 40.16 -30.96
N ASN A 65 -11.93 40.94 -30.94
CA ASN A 65 -12.17 42.01 -29.98
C ASN A 65 -13.11 41.57 -28.85
N ILE A 66 -13.57 40.30 -28.83
CA ILE A 66 -14.40 39.79 -27.74
C ILE A 66 -13.55 39.68 -26.47
N THR A 67 -14.09 40.17 -25.37
CA THR A 67 -13.53 40.10 -24.02
C THR A 67 -14.47 39.31 -23.11
N SER A 68 -13.96 38.80 -21.99
CA SER A 68 -14.75 38.05 -21.00
C SER A 68 -14.43 38.50 -19.58
N THR A 69 -15.45 38.52 -18.72
CA THR A 69 -15.31 38.73 -17.27
C THR A 69 -15.15 37.43 -16.48
N PHE A 70 -14.91 36.30 -17.16
CA PHE A 70 -14.63 35.01 -16.54
C PHE A 70 -13.39 35.05 -15.64
N ASN A 71 -13.50 34.47 -14.44
CA ASN A 71 -12.40 34.30 -13.50
C ASN A 71 -12.01 32.81 -13.39
N PRO A 72 -10.76 32.43 -13.74
CA PRO A 72 -10.32 31.02 -13.68
C PRO A 72 -10.27 30.43 -12.27
N THR A 73 -10.26 31.22 -11.18
CA THR A 73 -10.29 30.65 -9.83
C THR A 73 -11.60 29.94 -9.51
N TRP A 74 -12.69 30.23 -10.23
CA TRP A 74 -13.95 29.50 -10.09
C TRP A 74 -13.85 28.02 -10.48
N LEU A 75 -12.84 27.63 -11.28
CA LEU A 75 -12.59 26.22 -11.60
C LEU A 75 -12.00 25.44 -10.41
N GLN A 76 -11.70 26.09 -9.30
CA GLN A 76 -11.14 25.48 -8.09
C GLN A 76 -12.18 25.25 -6.98
N GLU A 77 -13.40 25.79 -7.14
CA GLU A 77 -14.47 25.74 -6.14
C GLU A 77 -15.78 25.33 -6.83
N ALA A 78 -16.57 24.47 -6.18
CA ALA A 78 -17.87 24.06 -6.74
C ALA A 78 -18.92 25.15 -6.50
N GLY A 79 -19.70 25.48 -7.53
CA GLY A 79 -20.65 26.59 -7.48
C GLY A 79 -21.36 26.86 -8.81
N SER A 80 -22.21 27.89 -8.80
CA SER A 80 -22.87 28.41 -10.00
C SER A 80 -22.46 29.88 -10.16
N TYR A 81 -21.64 30.15 -11.16
CA TYR A 81 -21.03 31.45 -11.42
C TYR A 81 -21.62 32.07 -12.67
N THR A 82 -21.66 33.39 -12.76
CA THR A 82 -22.08 34.12 -13.97
C THR A 82 -20.99 35.08 -14.41
N PHE A 83 -20.74 35.10 -15.71
CA PHE A 83 -19.86 36.07 -16.36
C PHE A 83 -20.50 36.61 -17.62
N SER A 84 -19.90 37.66 -18.17
CA SER A 84 -20.31 38.29 -19.42
C SER A 84 -19.19 38.23 -20.44
N VAL A 85 -19.55 37.90 -21.67
CA VAL A 85 -18.71 38.18 -22.85
C VAL A 85 -19.17 39.49 -23.48
N GLU A 86 -18.24 40.34 -23.88
CA GLU A 86 -18.52 41.67 -24.44
C GLU A 86 -17.62 41.98 -25.64
N VAL A 87 -18.21 42.59 -26.67
CA VAL A 87 -17.49 43.13 -27.83
C VAL A 87 -17.95 44.57 -28.10
N SER A 88 -17.05 45.40 -28.60
CA SER A 88 -17.32 46.78 -29.03
C SER A 88 -16.87 46.99 -30.49
N ASP A 89 -17.59 47.82 -31.23
CA ASP A 89 -17.16 48.30 -32.55
C ASP A 89 -16.20 49.51 -32.45
N LYS A 90 -15.79 50.09 -33.59
CA LYS A 90 -14.89 51.27 -33.62
C LYS A 90 -15.54 52.60 -33.20
N GLU A 91 -16.85 52.76 -33.29
CA GLU A 91 -17.55 53.99 -32.89
C GLU A 91 -17.97 53.94 -31.39
N GLY A 92 -17.96 52.75 -30.78
CA GLY A 92 -18.13 52.52 -29.34
C GLY A 92 -19.44 51.87 -28.92
N GLU A 93 -20.29 51.41 -29.87
CA GLU A 93 -21.48 50.63 -29.53
C GLU A 93 -21.08 49.19 -29.15
N LYS A 94 -21.91 48.54 -28.32
CA LYS A 94 -21.56 47.29 -27.64
C LYS A 94 -22.60 46.19 -27.80
N ALA A 95 -22.12 44.96 -27.78
CA ALA A 95 -22.92 43.77 -27.51
C ALA A 95 -22.33 42.97 -26.36
N THR A 96 -23.19 42.59 -25.42
CA THR A 96 -22.84 41.87 -24.20
C THR A 96 -23.79 40.69 -24.03
N ALA A 97 -23.27 39.51 -23.68
CA ALA A 97 -24.07 38.32 -23.40
C ALA A 97 -23.62 37.65 -22.09
N THR A 98 -24.58 37.26 -21.26
CA THR A 98 -24.32 36.60 -19.96
C THR A 98 -24.31 35.09 -20.10
N ILE A 99 -23.33 34.45 -19.48
CA ILE A 99 -23.11 33.01 -19.49
C ILE A 99 -23.07 32.51 -18.03
N THR A 100 -23.77 31.42 -17.75
CA THR A 100 -23.71 30.71 -16.46
C THR A 100 -22.72 29.54 -16.57
N LEU A 101 -21.77 29.44 -15.65
CA LEU A 101 -20.89 28.29 -15.49
C LEU A 101 -21.26 27.56 -14.19
N VAL A 102 -21.68 26.30 -14.32
CA VAL A 102 -21.87 25.40 -13.16
C VAL A 102 -20.62 24.53 -13.02
N VAL A 103 -19.93 24.67 -11.89
CA VAL A 103 -18.77 23.88 -11.51
C VAL A 103 -19.21 22.86 -10.46
N GLY A 104 -19.20 21.58 -10.80
CA GLY A 104 -19.57 20.48 -9.90
C GLY A 104 -18.38 19.90 -9.12
N ARG A 105 -18.64 19.28 -7.97
CA ARG A 105 -17.77 18.21 -7.46
C ARG A 105 -18.15 16.91 -8.16
N VAL A 106 -17.16 16.15 -8.64
CA VAL A 106 -17.29 14.69 -8.73
C VAL A 106 -16.75 14.15 -7.41
N SER A 107 -17.60 13.99 -6.41
CA SER A 107 -17.17 13.36 -5.16
C SER A 107 -16.80 11.91 -5.43
N ALA A 108 -15.57 11.56 -5.06
CA ALA A 108 -15.03 10.22 -5.17
C ALA A 108 -15.23 9.48 -3.83
N ILE A 109 -16.49 9.21 -3.47
CA ILE A 109 -16.79 8.46 -2.25
C ILE A 109 -16.26 7.03 -2.40
N ARG A 110 -15.41 6.60 -1.48
CA ARG A 110 -14.87 5.24 -1.43
C ARG A 110 -15.32 4.52 -0.18
N ILE A 111 -16.13 3.48 -0.37
CA ILE A 111 -16.45 2.50 0.66
C ILE A 111 -15.27 1.54 0.82
N ILE A 112 -14.77 1.40 2.05
CA ILE A 112 -13.95 0.25 2.46
C ILE A 112 -14.86 -0.71 3.23
N ALA A 113 -14.99 -1.92 2.69
CA ALA A 113 -15.78 -3.01 3.22
C ALA A 113 -15.28 -4.36 2.65
N PRO A 114 -15.53 -5.48 3.34
CA PRO A 114 -15.26 -6.81 2.80
C PRO A 114 -16.05 -7.13 1.52
N ASP A 115 -15.49 -7.98 0.66
CA ASP A 115 -16.24 -8.59 -0.46
C ASP A 115 -17.20 -9.69 0.03
N ALA A 116 -16.79 -10.41 1.06
CA ALA A 116 -17.52 -11.55 1.63
C ALA A 116 -17.29 -11.68 3.14
N LEU A 117 -18.31 -12.16 3.84
CA LEU A 117 -18.34 -12.43 5.28
C LEU A 117 -18.99 -13.80 5.56
N THR A 118 -18.57 -14.43 6.65
CA THR A 118 -19.27 -15.58 7.25
C THR A 118 -19.75 -15.26 8.66
N TYR A 119 -21.05 -15.42 8.91
CA TYR A 119 -21.64 -15.39 10.25
C TYR A 119 -21.97 -16.82 10.72
N TYR A 120 -21.77 -17.08 12.02
CA TYR A 120 -22.08 -18.36 12.65
C TYR A 120 -23.18 -18.19 13.71
N ILE A 121 -24.28 -18.93 13.55
CA ILE A 121 -25.41 -18.93 14.48
C ILE A 121 -24.93 -19.32 15.88
N GLY A 122 -25.25 -18.50 16.88
CA GLY A 122 -24.75 -18.63 18.27
C GLY A 122 -23.57 -17.71 18.62
N SER A 123 -23.01 -16.99 17.64
CA SER A 123 -22.10 -15.86 17.89
C SER A 123 -22.85 -14.67 18.51
N LYS A 124 -22.11 -13.59 18.83
CA LYS A 124 -22.70 -12.26 19.09
C LYS A 124 -23.54 -11.81 17.90
N GLU A 125 -24.54 -10.95 18.17
CA GLU A 125 -25.36 -10.30 17.16
C GLU A 125 -24.49 -9.67 16.06
N PHE A 126 -24.80 -9.98 14.80
CA PHE A 126 -24.03 -9.53 13.65
C PHE A 126 -24.34 -8.07 13.34
N ASN A 127 -23.30 -7.25 13.25
CA ASN A 127 -23.39 -5.87 12.83
C ASN A 127 -22.90 -5.74 11.36
N PRO A 128 -23.79 -5.46 10.38
CA PRO A 128 -23.41 -5.33 8.97
C PRO A 128 -22.41 -4.19 8.71
N LEU A 129 -22.23 -3.28 9.67
CA LEU A 129 -21.34 -2.12 9.59
C LEU A 129 -20.10 -2.22 10.52
N GLU A 130 -19.85 -3.33 11.23
CA GLU A 130 -18.64 -3.48 12.10
C GLU A 130 -17.33 -3.28 11.33
N GLU A 131 -17.33 -3.61 10.05
CA GLU A 131 -16.16 -3.62 9.17
C GLU A 131 -16.33 -2.73 7.93
N VAL A 132 -17.25 -1.75 8.00
CA VAL A 132 -17.62 -0.88 6.89
C VAL A 132 -17.41 0.59 7.26
N ARG A 133 -16.81 1.35 6.35
CA ARG A 133 -16.77 2.83 6.41
C ARG A 133 -16.64 3.41 5.01
N ALA A 134 -16.90 4.71 4.86
CA ALA A 134 -16.58 5.45 3.65
C ALA A 134 -15.85 6.75 3.97
N TYR A 135 -15.20 7.29 2.94
CA TYR A 135 -14.60 8.62 2.94
C TYR A 135 -14.63 9.19 1.52
N ASP A 136 -14.59 10.51 1.38
CA ASP A 136 -14.35 11.17 0.10
C ASP A 136 -12.83 11.14 -0.21
N GLU A 137 -12.43 10.63 -1.38
CA GLU A 137 -11.00 10.50 -1.74
C GLU A 137 -10.29 11.83 -2.04
N LEU A 138 -11.02 12.95 -2.18
CA LEU A 138 -10.46 14.28 -2.44
C LEU A 138 -10.21 15.06 -1.14
N THR A 139 -11.13 14.99 -0.17
CA THR A 139 -11.00 15.67 1.14
C THR A 139 -10.36 14.78 2.22
N GLY A 140 -10.55 13.46 2.12
CA GLY A 140 -10.20 12.50 3.17
C GLY A 140 -11.19 12.48 4.35
N GLU A 141 -12.32 13.19 4.25
CA GLU A 141 -13.34 13.24 5.30
C GLU A 141 -14.23 12.00 5.28
N SER A 142 -14.58 11.49 6.46
CA SER A 142 -15.44 10.32 6.63
C SER A 142 -16.87 10.58 6.15
N VAL A 143 -17.42 9.66 5.36
CA VAL A 143 -18.81 9.70 4.88
C VAL A 143 -19.62 8.63 5.63
N GLU A 144 -20.85 8.97 6.04
CA GLU A 144 -21.75 8.03 6.72
C GLU A 144 -22.14 6.89 5.79
N VAL A 145 -22.28 5.67 6.33
CA VAL A 145 -22.64 4.47 5.57
C VAL A 145 -23.89 3.85 6.17
N THR A 146 -24.86 3.57 5.31
CA THR A 146 -26.15 2.96 5.66
C THR A 146 -26.30 1.60 4.97
N VAL A 147 -27.09 0.70 5.57
CA VAL A 147 -27.57 -0.50 4.87
C VAL A 147 -28.82 -0.12 4.08
N THR A 148 -28.87 -0.51 2.80
CA THR A 148 -29.90 -0.07 1.85
C THR A 148 -30.60 -1.20 1.10
N ASP A 149 -30.10 -2.43 1.21
CA ASP A 149 -30.78 -3.64 0.75
C ASP A 149 -30.38 -4.82 1.65
N GLU A 150 -31.35 -5.66 2.01
CA GLU A 150 -31.26 -6.67 3.06
C GLU A 150 -31.88 -8.02 2.63
N ASP A 151 -31.30 -8.68 1.62
CA ASP A 151 -31.44 -10.15 1.47
C ASP A 151 -30.51 -10.87 2.48
N TYR A 152 -30.68 -10.50 3.76
CA TYR A 152 -29.87 -10.97 4.88
C TYR A 152 -30.71 -11.83 5.83
N VAL A 153 -30.42 -13.14 5.84
CA VAL A 153 -31.07 -14.11 6.74
C VAL A 153 -30.13 -14.50 7.88
N THR A 154 -30.22 -13.80 9.01
CA THR A 154 -29.28 -13.95 10.15
C THR A 154 -29.41 -15.27 10.92
N HIS A 155 -30.64 -15.78 11.05
CA HIS A 155 -31.00 -16.88 11.96
C HIS A 155 -31.24 -18.23 11.25
N ILE A 156 -30.91 -18.35 9.96
CA ILE A 156 -31.08 -19.57 9.17
C ILE A 156 -29.82 -19.78 8.32
N ALA A 157 -29.28 -21.00 8.32
CA ALA A 157 -28.13 -21.35 7.48
C ALA A 157 -28.46 -21.12 5.99
N SER A 158 -27.71 -20.23 5.35
CA SER A 158 -28.07 -19.63 4.07
C SER A 158 -26.88 -18.94 3.41
N ARG A 159 -27.07 -18.45 2.17
CA ARG A 159 -26.16 -17.51 1.53
C ARG A 159 -26.98 -16.44 0.82
N GLY A 160 -26.66 -15.18 1.06
CA GLY A 160 -27.34 -14.01 0.50
C GLY A 160 -26.38 -12.84 0.33
N THR A 161 -26.94 -11.65 0.17
CA THR A 161 -26.18 -10.41 0.01
C THR A 161 -26.89 -9.25 0.71
N TYR A 162 -26.11 -8.34 1.30
CA TYR A 162 -26.61 -7.04 1.73
C TYR A 162 -25.84 -5.93 1.00
N THR A 163 -26.47 -4.78 0.82
CA THR A 163 -25.87 -3.64 0.12
C THR A 163 -25.75 -2.45 1.05
N VAL A 164 -24.54 -1.92 1.16
CA VAL A 164 -24.24 -0.69 1.89
C VAL A 164 -24.05 0.48 0.93
N THR A 165 -24.58 1.64 1.30
CA THR A 165 -24.51 2.89 0.52
C THR A 165 -23.93 4.01 1.38
N ALA A 166 -23.02 4.77 0.80
CA ALA A 166 -22.45 5.98 1.38
C ALA A 166 -22.81 7.18 0.51
N GLU A 167 -23.26 8.27 1.13
CA GLU A 167 -23.78 9.47 0.44
C GLU A 167 -23.27 10.73 1.11
N ASP A 168 -22.82 11.72 0.32
CA ASP A 168 -22.24 12.97 0.82
C ASP A 168 -23.27 14.12 0.85
N GLU A 169 -22.84 15.29 1.33
CA GLU A 169 -23.64 16.52 1.33
C GLU A 169 -24.07 17.02 -0.07
N THR A 170 -23.44 16.52 -1.15
CA THR A 170 -23.75 16.89 -2.53
C THR A 170 -24.74 15.92 -3.20
N GLY A 171 -25.07 14.80 -2.55
CA GLY A 171 -25.92 13.73 -3.10
C GLY A 171 -25.18 12.77 -4.05
N ALA A 172 -23.85 12.81 -4.07
CA ALA A 172 -23.04 11.77 -4.68
C ALA A 172 -23.17 10.48 -3.85
N LYS A 173 -23.09 9.32 -4.50
CA LYS A 173 -23.30 8.01 -3.85
C LYS A 173 -22.26 7.00 -4.27
N ALA A 174 -21.69 6.29 -3.30
CA ALA A 174 -21.03 5.01 -3.52
C ALA A 174 -21.90 3.87 -3.00
N VAL A 175 -21.86 2.72 -3.67
CA VAL A 175 -22.65 1.53 -3.33
C VAL A 175 -21.74 0.30 -3.37
N LYS A 176 -21.86 -0.56 -2.35
CA LYS A 176 -21.09 -1.79 -2.23
C LYS A 176 -21.99 -2.93 -1.76
N THR A 177 -22.18 -3.92 -2.62
CA THR A 177 -22.80 -5.20 -2.25
C THR A 177 -21.76 -6.11 -1.61
N ILE A 178 -22.14 -6.79 -0.53
CA ILE A 178 -21.31 -7.66 0.30
C ILE A 178 -21.96 -9.04 0.33
N SER A 179 -21.20 -10.10 0.02
CA SER A 179 -21.68 -11.48 0.17
C SER A 179 -21.71 -11.87 1.64
N LEU A 180 -22.78 -12.52 2.10
CA LEU A 180 -22.81 -13.14 3.43
C LEU A 180 -23.18 -14.62 3.33
N THR A 181 -22.40 -15.44 4.02
CA THR A 181 -22.71 -16.85 4.29
C THR A 181 -23.11 -16.99 5.75
N VAL A 182 -24.27 -17.58 6.04
CA VAL A 182 -24.70 -17.90 7.40
C VAL A 182 -24.61 -19.41 7.61
N LYS A 183 -23.92 -19.83 8.68
CA LYS A 183 -23.63 -21.22 8.99
C LYS A 183 -24.09 -21.57 10.40
N GLU A 184 -24.43 -22.84 10.62
CA GLU A 184 -24.46 -23.43 11.97
C GLU A 184 -23.02 -23.79 12.41
N MET A 185 -22.81 -23.91 13.72
CA MET A 185 -21.55 -24.44 14.26
C MET A 185 -21.60 -25.97 14.28
N ASP A 186 -20.57 -26.62 13.74
CA ASP A 186 -20.40 -28.07 13.71
C ASP A 186 -19.75 -28.65 14.98
N TYR A 187 -19.34 -27.78 15.91
CA TYR A 187 -18.78 -28.10 17.22
C TYR A 187 -19.33 -27.17 18.31
N THR A 188 -19.14 -27.53 19.58
CA THR A 188 -19.54 -26.69 20.73
C THR A 188 -18.33 -26.00 21.32
N ILE A 189 -18.39 -24.68 21.54
CA ILE A 189 -17.37 -23.97 22.33
C ILE A 189 -17.76 -24.04 23.82
N PRO A 190 -16.94 -24.62 24.71
CA PRO A 190 -17.27 -24.70 26.14
C PRO A 190 -17.37 -23.32 26.78
N ASN A 191 -18.38 -23.07 27.62
CA ASN A 191 -18.52 -21.78 28.33
C ASN A 191 -17.35 -21.46 29.29
N THR A 192 -16.60 -22.47 29.73
CA THR A 192 -15.39 -22.37 30.55
C THR A 192 -14.44 -23.51 30.23
N LEU A 193 -13.12 -23.30 30.40
CA LEU A 193 -12.18 -24.41 30.53
C LEU A 193 -12.38 -25.16 31.86
N PRO A 194 -12.09 -26.46 31.96
CA PRO A 194 -12.05 -27.19 33.23
C PRO A 194 -10.91 -26.67 34.12
N LYS A 195 -11.09 -26.75 35.44
CA LYS A 195 -10.10 -26.29 36.44
C LYS A 195 -9.30 -27.46 37.01
N GLY A 196 -8.00 -27.27 37.21
CA GLY A 196 -7.07 -28.29 37.72
C GLY A 196 -6.72 -29.42 36.73
N GLU A 197 -7.66 -29.85 35.89
CA GLU A 197 -7.43 -30.78 34.77
C GLU A 197 -6.34 -30.25 33.82
N GLN A 198 -5.40 -31.12 33.42
CA GLN A 198 -4.32 -30.74 32.54
C GLN A 198 -4.78 -30.67 31.08
N ILE A 199 -4.58 -29.52 30.45
CA ILE A 199 -4.85 -29.27 29.03
C ILE A 199 -3.51 -29.06 28.34
N GLU A 200 -3.15 -29.93 27.40
CA GLU A 200 -1.89 -29.83 26.65
C GLU A 200 -2.17 -29.37 25.22
N ILE A 201 -1.48 -28.30 24.78
CA ILE A 201 -1.58 -27.80 23.42
C ILE A 201 -0.19 -27.65 22.80
N THR A 202 -0.10 -27.84 21.48
CA THR A 202 1.16 -27.76 20.72
C THR A 202 1.05 -26.73 19.60
N LEU A 203 2.09 -25.90 19.44
CA LEU A 203 2.25 -24.93 18.36
C LEU A 203 3.45 -25.31 17.49
N TRP A 204 3.27 -25.41 16.17
CA TRP A 204 4.37 -25.62 15.21
C TRP A 204 4.79 -24.33 14.49
N HIS A 205 6.11 -24.12 14.38
CA HIS A 205 6.70 -22.96 13.68
C HIS A 205 8.01 -23.29 12.94
N SER A 206 8.52 -22.32 12.17
CA SER A 206 9.86 -22.36 11.52
C SER A 206 10.75 -21.15 11.84
N ASN A 207 10.37 -20.36 12.85
CA ASN A 207 11.09 -19.15 13.28
C ASN A 207 12.60 -19.36 13.52
N GLY A 208 13.37 -18.27 13.39
CA GLY A 208 14.72 -18.18 13.96
C GLY A 208 14.71 -17.95 15.48
N SER A 209 15.84 -18.19 16.13
CA SER A 209 15.97 -18.23 17.60
C SER A 209 15.37 -17.02 18.34
N THR A 210 15.61 -15.79 17.87
CA THR A 210 15.06 -14.57 18.50
C THR A 210 13.54 -14.57 18.65
N ILE A 211 12.82 -15.15 17.68
CA ILE A 211 11.35 -15.23 17.68
C ILE A 211 10.88 -16.48 18.42
N GLU A 212 11.62 -17.59 18.29
CA GLU A 212 11.37 -18.84 19.03
C GLU A 212 11.44 -18.62 20.55
N THR A 213 12.48 -17.95 21.04
CA THR A 213 12.62 -17.57 22.45
C THR A 213 11.53 -16.60 22.92
N ALA A 214 11.09 -15.66 22.06
CA ALA A 214 9.99 -14.75 22.40
C ALA A 214 8.66 -15.52 22.57
N ILE A 215 8.33 -16.42 21.62
CA ILE A 215 7.11 -17.25 21.70
C ILE A 215 7.16 -18.21 22.90
N GLN A 216 8.34 -18.73 23.25
CA GLN A 216 8.54 -19.52 24.47
C GLN A 216 8.23 -18.71 25.74
N GLY A 217 8.78 -17.49 25.86
CA GLY A 217 8.44 -16.57 26.96
C GLY A 217 6.95 -16.26 27.05
N TYR A 218 6.31 -15.90 25.92
CA TYR A 218 4.87 -15.63 25.90
C TYR A 218 4.02 -16.88 26.24
N ALA A 219 4.51 -18.09 25.98
CA ALA A 219 3.87 -19.32 26.43
C ALA A 219 3.98 -19.51 27.95
N GLU A 220 5.15 -19.22 28.54
CA GLU A 220 5.37 -19.26 30.00
C GLU A 220 4.51 -18.22 30.73
N ASP A 221 4.49 -16.97 30.26
CA ASP A 221 3.65 -15.89 30.79
C ASP A 221 2.16 -16.24 30.72
N PHE A 222 1.70 -16.75 29.57
CA PHE A 222 0.31 -17.18 29.41
C PHE A 222 -0.06 -18.33 30.36
N VAL A 223 0.82 -19.33 30.51
CA VAL A 223 0.61 -20.45 31.44
C VAL A 223 0.53 -19.94 32.88
N ALA A 224 1.37 -18.97 33.28
CA ALA A 224 1.30 -18.34 34.60
C ALA A 224 -0.01 -17.56 34.82
N LEU A 225 -0.44 -16.76 33.83
CA LEU A 225 -1.72 -16.02 33.86
C LEU A 225 -2.94 -16.95 33.94
N MET A 226 -2.87 -18.12 33.33
CA MET A 226 -3.93 -19.13 33.36
C MET A 226 -3.93 -19.95 34.66
N ALA A 227 -2.74 -20.27 35.20
CA ALA A 227 -2.56 -20.90 36.51
C ALA A 227 -3.12 -20.03 37.64
N ALA A 228 -2.91 -18.71 37.59
CA ALA A 228 -3.48 -17.75 38.54
C ALA A 228 -5.03 -17.76 38.57
N GLN A 229 -5.68 -18.23 37.51
CA GLN A 229 -7.14 -18.37 37.41
C GLN A 229 -7.64 -19.79 37.77
N GLY A 230 -6.73 -20.73 38.05
CA GLY A 230 -7.03 -22.13 38.40
C GLY A 230 -7.07 -23.10 37.21
N TYR A 231 -6.54 -22.71 36.05
CA TYR A 231 -6.42 -23.58 34.87
C TYR A 231 -5.02 -24.20 34.79
N ASN A 232 -4.92 -25.46 34.39
CA ASN A 232 -3.65 -26.20 34.28
C ASN A 232 -3.34 -26.43 32.80
N ILE A 233 -2.66 -25.48 32.17
CA ILE A 233 -2.33 -25.52 30.74
C ILE A 233 -0.84 -25.81 30.58
N LYS A 234 -0.50 -26.69 29.64
CA LYS A 234 0.87 -26.92 29.15
C LYS A 234 0.92 -26.57 27.66
N ILE A 235 1.94 -25.82 27.25
CA ILE A 235 2.14 -25.40 25.86
C ILE A 235 3.48 -25.92 25.36
N ASN A 236 3.46 -26.72 24.29
CA ASN A 236 4.66 -27.15 23.57
C ASN A 236 4.91 -26.22 22.38
N ILE A 237 5.96 -25.39 22.45
CA ILE A 237 6.43 -24.59 21.31
C ILE A 237 7.46 -25.43 20.54
N VAL A 238 7.14 -25.83 19.31
CA VAL A 238 7.92 -26.80 18.54
C VAL A 238 8.33 -26.24 17.18
N LYS A 239 9.64 -26.20 16.93
CA LYS A 239 10.17 -25.95 15.60
C LYS A 239 10.00 -27.19 14.70
N ASN A 240 9.17 -27.09 13.67
CA ASN A 240 8.81 -28.20 12.78
C ASN A 240 9.13 -27.85 11.30
N GLY A 241 10.35 -27.38 11.07
CA GLY A 241 10.89 -27.09 9.74
C GLY A 241 11.91 -25.95 9.76
N SER A 242 12.88 -25.98 8.85
CA SER A 242 13.93 -24.96 8.71
C SER A 242 13.41 -23.65 8.13
N ASN A 243 12.33 -23.72 7.34
CA ASN A 243 11.60 -22.61 6.75
C ASN A 243 10.11 -22.94 6.64
N TYR A 244 9.26 -21.94 6.37
CA TYR A 244 7.81 -22.11 6.39
C TYR A 244 7.26 -23.05 5.29
N ASP A 245 7.91 -23.19 4.14
CA ASP A 245 7.47 -24.12 3.09
C ASP A 245 7.84 -25.59 3.41
N GLU A 246 8.88 -25.81 4.23
CA GLU A 246 9.16 -27.10 4.87
C GLU A 246 8.08 -27.43 5.92
N LEU A 247 7.71 -26.47 6.79
CA LEU A 247 6.60 -26.63 7.75
C LEU A 247 5.26 -26.93 7.06
N ARG A 248 4.93 -26.21 5.98
CA ARG A 248 3.77 -26.49 5.12
C ARG A 248 3.80 -27.93 4.61
N THR A 249 4.96 -28.39 4.15
CA THR A 249 5.16 -29.77 3.69
C THR A 249 4.97 -30.79 4.82
N ASN A 250 5.46 -30.50 6.02
CA ASN A 250 5.31 -31.37 7.20
C ASN A 250 3.84 -31.45 7.66
N VAL A 251 3.09 -30.34 7.64
CA VAL A 251 1.65 -30.29 7.95
C VAL A 251 0.85 -31.07 6.91
N VAL A 252 1.12 -30.88 5.61
CA VAL A 252 0.47 -31.62 4.52
C VAL A 252 0.82 -33.12 4.53
N ASN A 253 1.95 -33.51 5.12
CA ASN A 253 2.30 -34.91 5.36
C ASN A 253 1.61 -35.48 6.62
N ALA A 254 1.50 -34.70 7.70
CA ALA A 254 0.79 -35.11 8.92
C ALA A 254 -0.68 -35.48 8.61
N LEU A 255 -1.37 -34.73 7.75
CA LEU A 255 -2.73 -35.04 7.29
C LEU A 255 -2.92 -36.45 6.69
N LYS A 256 -1.83 -37.12 6.26
CA LYS A 256 -1.87 -38.43 5.60
C LYS A 256 -1.53 -39.60 6.52
N GLY A 257 -1.16 -39.36 7.79
CA GLY A 257 -0.78 -40.44 8.72
C GLY A 257 -0.06 -40.03 10.00
N GLY A 258 -0.19 -38.77 10.45
CA GLY A 258 0.41 -38.26 11.69
C GLY A 258 -0.56 -37.34 12.44
N GLU A 259 -0.15 -36.87 13.61
CA GLU A 259 -0.94 -35.91 14.39
C GLU A 259 -0.59 -34.47 14.01
N LEU A 260 -1.61 -33.65 13.76
CA LEU A 260 -1.45 -32.20 13.64
C LEU A 260 -1.12 -31.57 15.01
N PRO A 261 -0.42 -30.42 15.06
CA PRO A 261 -0.41 -29.55 16.24
C PRO A 261 -1.79 -28.93 16.45
N ASN A 262 -2.07 -28.32 17.61
CA ASN A 262 -3.31 -27.55 17.82
C ASN A 262 -3.26 -26.18 17.12
N ILE A 263 -2.06 -25.57 17.07
CA ILE A 263 -1.79 -24.28 16.42
C ILE A 263 -0.67 -24.46 15.39
N VAL A 264 -0.78 -23.82 14.24
CA VAL A 264 0.27 -23.80 13.20
C VAL A 264 0.56 -22.37 12.76
N GLN A 265 1.84 -22.02 12.65
CA GLN A 265 2.29 -20.78 12.01
C GLN A 265 2.46 -20.98 10.50
N ASN A 266 1.98 -20.04 9.68
CA ASN A 266 1.82 -20.28 8.25
C ASN A 266 1.79 -18.97 7.41
N TYR A 267 2.09 -19.05 6.12
CA TYR A 267 1.80 -17.94 5.18
C TYR A 267 0.32 -17.95 4.72
N PRO A 268 -0.18 -16.90 4.05
CA PRO A 268 -1.58 -16.82 3.61
C PRO A 268 -1.95 -17.90 2.58
N ASP A 269 -1.05 -18.29 1.69
CA ASP A 269 -1.26 -19.34 0.69
C ASP A 269 -1.26 -20.75 1.30
N HIS A 270 -0.50 -20.93 2.40
CA HIS A 270 -0.57 -22.13 3.22
C HIS A 270 -1.96 -22.31 3.85
N VAL A 271 -2.61 -21.22 4.28
CA VAL A 271 -4.01 -21.27 4.79
C VAL A 271 -4.95 -21.86 3.75
N VAL A 272 -4.82 -21.46 2.47
CA VAL A 272 -5.68 -21.95 1.39
C VAL A 272 -5.50 -23.46 1.19
N GLU A 273 -4.26 -23.94 1.17
CA GLU A 273 -3.97 -25.38 1.06
C GLU A 273 -4.46 -26.15 2.30
N TYR A 274 -4.24 -25.64 3.51
CA TYR A 274 -4.71 -26.26 4.75
C TYR A 274 -6.24 -26.34 4.79
N HIS A 275 -6.94 -25.27 4.40
CA HIS A 275 -8.39 -25.22 4.33
C HIS A 275 -8.95 -26.21 3.30
N ALA A 276 -8.37 -26.26 2.11
CA ALA A 276 -8.75 -27.19 1.05
C ALA A 276 -8.52 -28.68 1.41
N ASN A 277 -7.69 -28.96 2.42
CA ASN A 277 -7.49 -30.30 2.98
C ASN A 277 -8.18 -30.51 4.35
N ASN A 278 -9.10 -29.63 4.77
CA ASN A 278 -9.82 -29.67 6.05
C ASN A 278 -8.89 -29.76 7.30
N ALA A 279 -7.71 -29.15 7.21
CA ALA A 279 -6.70 -29.18 8.28
C ALA A 279 -6.94 -28.13 9.39
N ILE A 280 -7.71 -27.09 9.09
CA ILE A 280 -7.91 -25.90 9.94
C ILE A 280 -9.38 -25.50 10.03
N ILE A 281 -9.74 -24.87 11.15
CA ILE A 281 -11.11 -24.46 11.46
C ILE A 281 -11.33 -22.96 11.25
N SER A 282 -12.59 -22.55 11.03
CA SER A 282 -12.96 -21.13 11.05
C SER A 282 -12.84 -20.57 12.47
N LEU A 283 -12.20 -19.41 12.59
CA LEU A 283 -12.05 -18.69 13.85
C LEU A 283 -13.26 -17.77 14.14
N ASN A 284 -14.17 -17.54 13.19
CA ASN A 284 -15.34 -16.67 13.37
C ASN A 284 -16.17 -17.03 14.63
N PRO A 285 -16.49 -18.32 14.90
CA PRO A 285 -17.16 -18.73 16.14
C PRO A 285 -16.44 -18.30 17.42
N TYR A 286 -15.11 -18.27 17.41
CA TYR A 286 -14.29 -17.85 18.55
C TYR A 286 -14.15 -16.32 18.62
N ILE A 287 -13.79 -15.65 17.51
CA ILE A 287 -13.63 -14.19 17.38
C ILE A 287 -14.89 -13.46 17.87
N HIS A 288 -16.06 -13.95 17.47
CA HIS A 288 -17.36 -13.36 17.81
C HIS A 288 -18.10 -14.14 18.91
N HIS A 289 -17.44 -15.04 19.67
CA HIS A 289 -18.10 -15.79 20.75
C HIS A 289 -18.63 -14.82 21.84
N PRO A 290 -19.88 -14.96 22.33
CA PRO A 290 -20.43 -14.08 23.36
C PRO A 290 -19.57 -13.97 24.63
N ILE A 291 -18.95 -15.06 25.07
CA ILE A 291 -18.11 -15.11 26.29
C ILE A 291 -16.61 -14.94 25.97
N HIS A 292 -16.13 -15.46 24.83
CA HIS A 292 -14.69 -15.70 24.59
C HIS A 292 -14.08 -14.85 23.49
N GLY A 293 -14.92 -14.19 22.69
CA GLY A 293 -14.50 -13.36 21.58
C GLY A 293 -13.80 -12.08 22.01
N TYR A 294 -13.44 -11.25 21.05
CA TYR A 294 -12.84 -9.96 21.35
C TYR A 294 -13.88 -9.00 21.95
N ASN A 295 -13.44 -8.19 22.91
CA ASN A 295 -14.25 -7.12 23.49
C ASN A 295 -14.19 -5.86 22.61
N ALA A 296 -15.25 -5.59 21.85
CA ALA A 296 -15.35 -4.40 20.99
C ALA A 296 -15.23 -3.07 21.76
N ASN A 297 -15.61 -3.05 23.05
CA ASN A 297 -15.55 -1.86 23.90
C ASN A 297 -14.15 -1.59 24.50
N ASN A 298 -13.15 -2.42 24.20
CA ASN A 298 -11.78 -2.29 24.70
C ASN A 298 -10.79 -2.07 23.54
N PRO A 299 -10.24 -0.86 23.32
CA PRO A 299 -9.36 -0.59 22.18
C PRO A 299 -7.99 -1.32 22.22
N LYS A 300 -7.61 -1.92 23.36
CA LYS A 300 -6.44 -2.81 23.44
C LYS A 300 -6.75 -4.27 23.05
N GLU A 301 -8.02 -4.61 22.83
CA GLU A 301 -8.50 -5.98 22.59
C GLU A 301 -9.40 -6.12 21.34
N ALA A 302 -10.23 -5.12 21.03
CA ALA A 302 -11.20 -5.11 19.95
C ALA A 302 -10.65 -5.67 18.63
N PHE A 303 -11.46 -6.43 17.91
CA PHE A 303 -11.03 -7.12 16.69
C PHE A 303 -10.76 -6.15 15.53
N THR A 304 -11.58 -5.12 15.40
CA THR A 304 -11.37 -3.90 14.60
C THR A 304 -10.13 -3.10 15.01
N GLY A 305 -9.53 -3.39 16.17
CA GLY A 305 -8.25 -2.85 16.62
C GLY A 305 -7.02 -3.58 16.05
N ILE A 306 -7.21 -4.63 15.24
CA ILE A 306 -6.16 -5.18 14.38
C ILE A 306 -6.07 -4.32 13.11
N VAL A 307 -4.85 -4.00 12.66
CA VAL A 307 -4.59 -3.22 11.44
C VAL A 307 -5.31 -3.87 10.25
N GLU A 308 -6.17 -3.10 9.58
CA GLU A 308 -7.15 -3.60 8.63
C GLU A 308 -6.54 -4.53 7.57
N ASN A 309 -5.55 -4.09 6.81
CA ASN A 309 -4.97 -4.92 5.75
C ASN A 309 -4.37 -6.25 6.26
N TYR A 310 -3.96 -6.32 7.53
CA TYR A 310 -3.51 -7.58 8.15
C TYR A 310 -4.69 -8.48 8.54
N ARG A 311 -5.84 -7.89 8.88
CA ARG A 311 -7.11 -8.60 9.14
C ARG A 311 -7.77 -9.06 7.84
N GLU A 312 -7.88 -8.20 6.82
CA GLU A 312 -8.48 -8.55 5.52
C GLU A 312 -7.79 -9.75 4.87
N GLU A 313 -6.46 -9.77 4.88
CA GLU A 313 -5.65 -10.87 4.35
C GLU A 313 -6.08 -12.23 4.91
N GLN A 314 -6.45 -12.31 6.19
CA GLN A 314 -6.86 -13.55 6.85
C GLN A 314 -8.13 -14.16 6.24
N ARG A 315 -9.14 -13.32 5.94
CA ARG A 315 -10.39 -13.77 5.31
C ARG A 315 -10.30 -13.94 3.80
N ARG A 316 -9.34 -13.25 3.16
CA ARG A 316 -9.07 -13.40 1.72
C ARG A 316 -8.44 -14.74 1.36
N THR A 317 -8.18 -15.62 2.33
CA THR A 317 -7.77 -17.02 2.15
C THR A 317 -8.86 -17.94 1.60
N ASN A 318 -10.13 -17.51 1.56
CA ASN A 318 -11.25 -18.30 1.04
C ASN A 318 -12.30 -17.43 0.32
N LEU A 319 -13.34 -18.07 -0.24
CA LEU A 319 -14.41 -17.42 -1.01
C LEU A 319 -15.60 -16.93 -0.16
N TYR A 320 -15.64 -17.27 1.13
CA TYR A 320 -16.81 -17.05 1.99
C TYR A 320 -16.61 -15.91 2.99
N GLY A 321 -15.37 -15.51 3.28
CA GLY A 321 -15.07 -14.48 4.27
C GLY A 321 -14.82 -15.02 5.68
N ASP A 322 -14.55 -16.32 5.83
CA ASP A 322 -14.11 -16.92 7.10
C ASP A 322 -12.70 -16.43 7.47
N TYR A 323 -12.49 -16.03 8.71
CA TYR A 323 -11.17 -15.85 9.29
C TYR A 323 -10.59 -17.22 9.64
N LEU A 324 -9.72 -17.75 8.77
CA LEU A 324 -9.09 -19.07 8.95
C LEU A 324 -7.76 -19.00 9.73
N SER A 325 -7.24 -17.79 9.93
CA SER A 325 -6.04 -17.50 10.72
C SER A 325 -6.11 -16.11 11.34
N LEU A 326 -5.19 -15.78 12.26
CA LEU A 326 -4.95 -14.42 12.72
C LEU A 326 -3.51 -13.97 12.37
N PRO A 327 -3.26 -12.68 12.07
CA PRO A 327 -1.92 -12.21 11.79
C PRO A 327 -1.08 -12.26 13.07
N PHE A 328 0.21 -12.57 12.98
CA PHE A 328 1.09 -12.59 14.16
C PHE A 328 2.32 -11.69 14.00
N ASN A 329 3.06 -11.85 12.92
CA ASN A 329 4.33 -11.16 12.68
C ASN A 329 4.33 -10.57 11.26
N LYS A 330 3.93 -9.30 11.15
CA LYS A 330 3.76 -8.58 9.88
C LYS A 330 4.83 -7.53 9.64
N SER A 331 5.22 -7.38 8.37
CA SER A 331 6.31 -6.54 7.91
C SER A 331 5.97 -5.91 6.57
N THR A 332 6.73 -4.89 6.18
CA THR A 332 6.60 -4.20 4.90
C THR A 332 7.99 -3.80 4.42
N GLU A 333 8.13 -3.34 3.18
CA GLU A 333 9.44 -3.00 2.61
C GLU A 333 9.79 -1.52 2.83
N VAL A 334 11.07 -1.23 3.04
CA VAL A 334 11.59 0.12 3.25
C VAL A 334 12.91 0.32 2.50
N VAL A 335 13.23 1.58 2.18
CA VAL A 335 14.47 1.96 1.50
C VAL A 335 15.52 2.31 2.55
N VAL A 336 16.54 1.47 2.72
CA VAL A 336 17.70 1.75 3.59
C VAL A 336 18.81 2.36 2.75
N TYR A 337 19.45 3.45 3.20
CA TYR A 337 20.50 4.12 2.43
C TYR A 337 21.68 4.60 3.29
N ASN A 338 22.84 4.74 2.65
CA ASN A 338 24.03 5.35 3.26
C ASN A 338 23.83 6.87 3.36
N LYS A 339 23.50 7.34 4.56
CA LYS A 339 23.13 8.74 4.80
C LYS A 339 24.28 9.71 4.59
N ASP A 340 25.52 9.30 4.85
CA ASP A 340 26.69 10.18 4.67
C ASP A 340 26.84 10.63 3.20
N VAL A 341 26.61 9.70 2.26
CA VAL A 341 26.69 9.97 0.81
C VAL A 341 25.45 10.72 0.31
N PHE A 342 24.25 10.32 0.76
CA PHE A 342 23.02 10.98 0.34
C PHE A 342 22.87 12.39 0.89
N ASP A 343 23.30 12.69 2.12
CA ASP A 343 23.29 14.06 2.66
C ASP A 343 24.17 15.01 1.82
N HIS A 344 25.31 14.50 1.32
CA HIS A 344 26.20 15.24 0.42
C HIS A 344 25.53 15.50 -0.94
N VAL A 345 25.09 14.46 -1.65
CA VAL A 345 24.53 14.59 -3.01
C VAL A 345 23.18 15.30 -3.02
N LEU A 346 22.36 15.13 -1.98
CA LEU A 346 21.10 15.86 -1.85
C LEU A 346 21.30 17.33 -1.44
N ALA A 347 22.39 17.67 -0.73
CA ALA A 347 22.69 19.02 -0.27
C ALA A 347 21.51 19.71 0.46
N GLY A 348 20.82 18.94 1.32
CA GLY A 348 19.64 19.39 2.07
C GLY A 348 18.29 19.20 1.34
N ARG A 349 18.27 18.74 0.09
CA ARG A 349 17.04 18.26 -0.58
C ARG A 349 16.48 17.03 0.15
N PRO A 350 15.16 16.78 0.11
CA PRO A 350 14.59 15.53 0.60
C PRO A 350 15.07 14.33 -0.23
N PHE A 351 15.10 13.15 0.38
CA PHE A 351 15.37 11.89 -0.32
C PHE A 351 14.35 11.65 -1.45
N PRO A 352 14.75 11.11 -2.62
CA PRO A 352 13.85 10.87 -3.74
C PRO A 352 12.63 10.04 -3.37
N LYS A 353 11.49 10.32 -4.03
CA LYS A 353 10.24 9.58 -3.81
C LYS A 353 9.89 8.64 -4.96
N THR A 354 10.54 8.78 -6.11
CA THR A 354 10.26 7.96 -7.31
C THR A 354 11.52 7.25 -7.79
N TRP A 355 11.35 6.17 -8.54
CA TRP A 355 12.47 5.45 -9.14
C TRP A 355 13.23 6.33 -10.13
N GLN A 356 12.53 7.08 -10.97
CA GLN A 356 13.07 8.06 -11.91
C GLN A 356 13.93 9.12 -11.17
N ASP A 357 13.42 9.71 -10.08
CA ASP A 357 14.15 10.73 -9.32
C ASP A 357 15.35 10.17 -8.54
N LEU A 358 15.34 8.88 -8.19
CA LEU A 358 16.50 8.22 -7.58
C LEU A 358 17.57 7.87 -8.64
N PHE A 359 17.15 7.28 -9.76
CA PHE A 359 18.05 6.88 -10.85
C PHE A 359 18.74 8.09 -11.49
N ALA A 360 18.08 9.25 -11.51
CA ALA A 360 18.69 10.52 -11.91
C ALA A 360 19.92 10.94 -11.07
N LEU A 361 20.11 10.40 -9.86
CA LEU A 361 21.30 10.64 -9.02
C LEU A 361 22.47 9.68 -9.32
N ALA A 362 22.25 8.60 -10.09
CA ALA A 362 23.27 7.58 -10.32
C ALA A 362 24.58 8.11 -10.94
N PRO A 363 24.59 9.07 -11.88
CA PRO A 363 25.84 9.61 -12.42
C PRO A 363 26.72 10.26 -11.35
N ASP A 364 26.14 11.04 -10.44
CA ASP A 364 26.87 11.69 -9.33
C ASP A 364 27.43 10.64 -8.36
N LEU A 365 26.60 9.65 -7.99
CA LEU A 365 26.97 8.57 -7.08
C LEU A 365 28.08 7.67 -7.65
N ILE A 366 28.09 7.45 -8.97
CA ILE A 366 29.14 6.70 -9.68
C ILE A 366 30.42 7.53 -9.82
N ALA A 367 30.32 8.83 -10.06
CA ALA A 367 31.49 9.72 -10.06
C ALA A 367 32.18 9.77 -8.68
N MET A 368 31.41 9.65 -7.60
CA MET A 368 31.94 9.58 -6.22
C MET A 368 32.45 8.19 -5.80
N LYS A 369 32.23 7.12 -6.58
CA LYS A 369 32.52 5.72 -6.22
C LYS A 369 33.86 5.52 -5.53
N ASP A 370 34.93 6.04 -6.12
CA ASP A 370 36.30 5.78 -5.65
C ASP A 370 36.60 6.46 -4.31
N GLN A 371 35.98 7.61 -4.03
CA GLN A 371 36.03 8.27 -2.72
C GLN A 371 35.21 7.48 -1.69
N ILE A 372 33.99 7.05 -2.06
CA ILE A 372 33.10 6.27 -1.19
C ILE A 372 33.78 4.98 -0.72
N VAL A 373 34.44 4.24 -1.63
CA VAL A 373 35.17 3.02 -1.27
C VAL A 373 36.38 3.33 -0.37
N ALA A 374 37.09 4.44 -0.61
CA ALA A 374 38.20 4.87 0.25
C ALA A 374 37.73 5.25 1.67
N ASP A 375 36.64 6.01 1.80
CA ASP A 375 36.07 6.43 3.09
C ASP A 375 35.58 5.21 3.90
N VAL A 376 34.93 4.25 3.23
CA VAL A 376 34.52 2.98 3.84
C VAL A 376 35.75 2.17 4.27
N ALA A 377 36.74 1.99 3.39
CA ALA A 377 37.96 1.24 3.71
C ALA A 377 38.76 1.86 4.87
N GLN A 378 38.83 3.19 4.96
CA GLN A 378 39.46 3.89 6.09
C GLN A 378 38.76 3.58 7.41
N ARG A 379 37.43 3.51 7.43
CA ARG A 379 36.64 3.21 8.63
C ARG A 379 36.72 1.72 9.02
N TRP A 380 36.76 0.81 8.05
CA TRP A 380 37.07 -0.60 8.28
C TRP A 380 38.51 -0.81 8.81
N GLN A 381 39.49 -0.04 8.33
CA GLN A 381 40.84 -0.01 8.89
C GLN A 381 40.84 0.51 10.34
N ALA A 382 40.12 1.59 10.64
CA ALA A 382 39.97 2.12 11.99
C ALA A 382 39.29 1.14 12.97
N ALA A 383 38.37 0.31 12.47
CA ALA A 383 37.75 -0.79 13.22
C ALA A 383 38.69 -1.99 13.48
N GLY A 384 39.91 -1.99 12.92
CA GLY A 384 40.85 -3.10 13.04
C GLY A 384 40.54 -4.30 12.14
N THR A 385 39.84 -4.06 11.01
CA THR A 385 39.59 -5.05 9.94
C THR A 385 39.78 -4.36 8.58
N PRO A 386 41.01 -3.98 8.20
CA PRO A 386 41.26 -3.25 6.95
C PRO A 386 40.90 -4.09 5.72
N LEU A 387 40.17 -3.48 4.78
CA LEU A 387 39.91 -4.07 3.46
C LEU A 387 41.20 -4.04 2.63
N THR A 388 41.57 -5.17 2.03
CA THR A 388 42.73 -5.26 1.14
C THR A 388 42.56 -4.43 -0.14
N ALA A 389 43.66 -4.14 -0.85
CA ALA A 389 43.59 -3.42 -2.12
C ALA A 389 42.74 -4.19 -3.17
N ASP A 390 42.86 -5.51 -3.20
CA ASP A 390 42.10 -6.38 -4.11
C ASP A 390 40.60 -6.37 -3.75
N GLU A 391 40.23 -6.43 -2.46
CA GLU A 391 38.84 -6.28 -2.03
C GLU A 391 38.27 -4.90 -2.40
N GLN A 392 39.04 -3.83 -2.19
CA GLN A 392 38.62 -2.47 -2.58
C GLN A 392 38.42 -2.37 -4.09
N GLN A 393 39.27 -3.00 -4.90
CA GLN A 393 39.09 -3.04 -6.35
C GLN A 393 37.86 -3.86 -6.76
N VAL A 394 37.63 -5.03 -6.17
CA VAL A 394 36.41 -5.84 -6.40
C VAL A 394 35.14 -5.06 -6.00
N ILE A 395 35.18 -4.26 -4.93
CA ILE A 395 34.07 -3.38 -4.55
C ILE A 395 33.85 -2.30 -5.61
N LYS A 396 34.92 -1.68 -6.15
CA LYS A 396 34.83 -0.70 -7.24
C LYS A 396 34.35 -1.29 -8.56
N ASP A 397 34.72 -2.53 -8.87
CA ASP A 397 34.39 -3.17 -10.15
C ASP A 397 32.97 -3.72 -10.17
N LYS A 398 32.47 -4.22 -9.02
CA LYS A 398 31.06 -4.63 -8.85
C LYS A 398 30.17 -3.52 -8.24
N PHE A 399 30.61 -2.27 -8.14
CA PHE A 399 29.81 -1.19 -7.52
C PHE A 399 28.50 -0.96 -8.28
N THR A 400 27.37 -0.93 -7.58
CA THR A 400 26.05 -0.66 -8.15
C THR A 400 25.24 0.16 -7.13
N PRO A 401 24.88 1.43 -7.41
CA PRO A 401 24.29 2.32 -6.41
C PRO A 401 23.04 1.80 -5.67
N PHE A 402 22.19 1.01 -6.33
CA PHE A 402 20.89 0.60 -5.80
C PHE A 402 20.67 -0.91 -5.85
N THR A 403 20.07 -1.47 -4.80
CA THR A 403 19.78 -2.92 -4.68
C THR A 403 18.41 -3.20 -4.09
N TYR A 404 17.68 -4.17 -4.66
CA TYR A 404 16.49 -4.76 -4.07
C TYR A 404 16.84 -6.15 -3.47
N ASP A 405 16.58 -6.37 -2.18
CA ASP A 405 17.03 -7.55 -1.42
C ASP A 405 16.35 -8.85 -1.86
N SER A 406 15.05 -8.79 -2.22
CA SER A 406 14.28 -9.93 -2.70
C SER A 406 13.76 -9.70 -4.11
N SER A 407 14.28 -10.45 -5.09
CA SER A 407 13.86 -10.41 -6.50
C SER A 407 12.39 -10.75 -6.70
N ALA A 408 11.83 -11.62 -5.85
CA ALA A 408 10.42 -11.98 -5.89
C ALA A 408 9.51 -10.84 -5.42
N ASN A 409 9.85 -10.18 -4.30
CA ASN A 409 9.12 -8.99 -3.86
C ASN A 409 9.32 -7.83 -4.83
N ALA A 410 10.52 -7.66 -5.40
CA ALA A 410 10.79 -6.67 -6.43
C ALA A 410 9.84 -6.83 -7.62
N PHE A 411 9.75 -8.03 -8.22
CA PHE A 411 8.81 -8.30 -9.31
C PHE A 411 7.37 -7.91 -8.93
N ILE A 412 6.90 -8.37 -7.77
CA ILE A 412 5.50 -8.22 -7.34
C ILE A 412 5.15 -6.76 -7.00
N THR A 413 5.99 -6.10 -6.19
CA THR A 413 5.83 -4.68 -5.81
C THR A 413 5.96 -3.78 -7.03
N LEU A 414 6.99 -3.96 -7.87
CA LEU A 414 7.25 -3.10 -9.01
C LEU A 414 6.18 -3.25 -10.11
N THR A 415 5.72 -4.47 -10.40
CA THR A 415 4.58 -4.70 -11.32
C THR A 415 3.38 -3.85 -10.89
N ARG A 416 3.05 -3.88 -9.60
CA ARG A 416 1.90 -3.13 -9.06
C ARG A 416 2.13 -1.63 -9.02
N GLN A 417 3.37 -1.17 -8.76
CA GLN A 417 3.72 0.25 -8.77
C GLN A 417 3.61 0.90 -10.15
N PHE A 418 3.84 0.15 -11.23
CA PHE A 418 3.60 0.60 -12.61
C PHE A 418 2.12 0.48 -13.01
N GLY A 419 1.23 0.00 -12.13
CA GLY A 419 -0.20 -0.21 -12.42
C GLY A 419 -0.55 -1.59 -13.01
N GLY A 420 0.41 -2.50 -13.11
CA GLY A 420 0.21 -3.86 -13.61
C GLY A 420 -0.43 -4.80 -12.59
N THR A 421 -1.13 -5.82 -13.08
CA THR A 421 -1.69 -6.92 -12.28
C THR A 421 -0.66 -8.03 -12.07
N TYR A 422 -0.54 -8.57 -10.86
CA TYR A 422 0.33 -9.73 -10.58
C TYR A 422 -0.44 -11.06 -10.66
N THR A 423 -1.38 -11.29 -9.74
CA THR A 423 -2.23 -12.49 -9.70
C THR A 423 -3.58 -12.18 -9.07
N SER A 424 -4.54 -13.07 -9.28
CA SER A 424 -5.88 -12.99 -8.71
C SER A 424 -6.43 -14.40 -8.45
N ARG A 425 -7.68 -14.47 -7.97
CA ARG A 425 -8.41 -15.72 -7.76
C ARG A 425 -9.78 -15.63 -8.41
N LEU A 426 -10.10 -16.63 -9.23
CA LEU A 426 -11.35 -16.76 -9.97
C LEU A 426 -12.52 -17.12 -9.03
N ALA A 427 -13.75 -17.00 -9.54
CA ALA A 427 -14.97 -17.20 -8.76
C ALA A 427 -15.20 -18.64 -8.27
N ASP A 428 -14.53 -19.63 -8.88
CA ASP A 428 -14.48 -21.03 -8.46
C ASP A 428 -13.40 -21.31 -7.39
N GLY A 429 -12.55 -20.33 -7.09
CA GLY A 429 -11.44 -20.44 -6.13
C GLY A 429 -10.08 -20.70 -6.78
N LYS A 430 -10.01 -20.87 -8.10
CA LYS A 430 -8.76 -21.14 -8.81
C LYS A 430 -7.85 -19.90 -8.92
N GLY A 431 -6.54 -20.08 -8.78
CA GLY A 431 -5.55 -19.03 -9.04
C GLY A 431 -5.44 -18.61 -10.53
N SER A 432 -5.25 -17.31 -10.77
CA SER A 432 -4.94 -16.74 -12.09
C SER A 432 -3.57 -16.06 -12.11
N LEU A 433 -2.88 -16.13 -13.27
CA LEU A 433 -1.51 -15.65 -13.48
C LEU A 433 -1.50 -14.40 -14.36
N ASP A 434 -1.85 -13.27 -13.75
CA ASP A 434 -2.20 -12.03 -14.47
C ASP A 434 -0.97 -11.16 -14.82
N PHE A 435 0.23 -11.59 -14.43
CA PHE A 435 1.48 -10.86 -14.64
C PHE A 435 2.00 -10.89 -16.09
N GLN A 436 1.43 -11.71 -16.98
CA GLN A 436 1.80 -11.73 -18.41
C GLN A 436 1.10 -10.61 -19.22
N ASN A 437 1.09 -9.38 -18.68
CA ASN A 437 0.51 -8.19 -19.30
C ASN A 437 1.62 -7.22 -19.81
N ASP A 438 1.24 -6.17 -20.54
CA ASP A 438 2.19 -5.24 -21.14
C ASP A 438 2.86 -4.29 -20.12
N ILE A 439 2.16 -3.93 -19.05
CA ILE A 439 2.71 -3.07 -17.97
C ILE A 439 3.81 -3.81 -17.18
N THR A 440 3.68 -5.11 -16.96
CA THR A 440 4.79 -5.92 -16.41
C THR A 440 6.01 -5.93 -17.34
N LYS A 441 5.81 -5.91 -18.66
CA LYS A 441 6.93 -5.84 -19.62
C LYS A 441 7.59 -4.47 -19.56
N GLU A 442 6.80 -3.39 -19.52
CA GLU A 442 7.28 -2.01 -19.37
C GLU A 442 8.11 -1.83 -18.09
N MET A 443 7.63 -2.34 -16.95
CA MET A 443 8.37 -2.39 -15.69
C MET A 443 9.70 -3.16 -15.85
N LEU A 444 9.67 -4.38 -16.41
CA LEU A 444 10.86 -5.19 -16.61
C LEU A 444 11.85 -4.54 -17.59
N THR A 445 11.37 -3.80 -18.59
CA THR A 445 12.20 -2.99 -19.50
C THR A 445 12.86 -1.86 -18.73
N PHE A 446 12.10 -1.05 -17.98
CA PHE A 446 12.64 0.07 -17.20
C PHE A 446 13.77 -0.37 -16.25
N PHE A 447 13.57 -1.43 -15.46
CA PHE A 447 14.63 -1.92 -14.57
C PHE A 447 15.75 -2.68 -15.31
N GLY A 448 15.43 -3.36 -16.42
CA GLY A 448 16.40 -4.08 -17.24
C GLY A 448 17.34 -3.17 -18.03
N GLU A 449 16.87 -2.01 -18.49
CA GLU A 449 17.69 -0.95 -19.09
C GLU A 449 18.61 -0.28 -18.05
N ASN A 450 18.15 -0.18 -16.79
CA ASN A 450 18.89 0.42 -15.69
C ASN A 450 19.76 -0.58 -14.88
N ARG A 451 20.01 -1.80 -15.39
CA ARG A 451 20.72 -2.87 -14.65
C ARG A 451 22.22 -2.63 -14.35
N ASP A 452 22.79 -1.58 -14.94
CA ASP A 452 24.11 -1.07 -14.57
C ASP A 452 24.09 -0.29 -13.25
N ILE A 453 22.97 0.37 -12.91
CA ILE A 453 22.82 1.23 -11.71
C ILE A 453 21.93 0.62 -10.61
N PHE A 454 21.05 -0.32 -10.97
CA PHE A 454 20.15 -1.06 -10.09
C PHE A 454 20.37 -2.57 -10.21
N THR A 455 20.28 -3.33 -9.11
CA THR A 455 20.44 -4.78 -9.16
C THR A 455 19.82 -5.55 -7.97
N VAL A 456 20.11 -6.85 -7.90
CA VAL A 456 19.73 -7.81 -6.84
C VAL A 456 21.00 -8.49 -6.27
N PRO A 457 20.97 -9.10 -5.07
CA PRO A 457 22.16 -9.63 -4.39
C PRO A 457 23.03 -10.60 -5.23
N GLY A 458 22.42 -11.32 -6.18
CA GLY A 458 23.11 -12.25 -7.08
C GLY A 458 24.27 -11.64 -7.89
N LYS A 459 24.29 -10.32 -8.16
CA LYS A 459 25.42 -9.65 -8.83
C LYS A 459 26.74 -9.78 -8.06
N TRP A 460 26.66 -9.95 -6.74
CA TRP A 460 27.79 -10.11 -5.83
C TRP A 460 27.93 -11.53 -5.26
N ASP A 461 27.20 -12.51 -5.83
CA ASP A 461 27.20 -13.89 -5.33
C ASP A 461 26.72 -13.99 -3.86
N ALA A 462 25.89 -13.02 -3.44
CA ALA A 462 25.44 -12.81 -2.06
C ALA A 462 23.97 -13.21 -1.86
N ASN A 463 23.62 -13.66 -0.65
CA ASN A 463 22.24 -14.03 -0.31
C ASN A 463 21.36 -12.83 0.11
N TYR A 464 21.97 -11.72 0.55
CA TYR A 464 21.28 -10.54 1.06
C TYR A 464 21.99 -9.25 0.63
N ALA A 465 21.22 -8.22 0.28
CA ALA A 465 21.72 -6.88 -0.04
C ALA A 465 22.43 -6.24 1.17
N SER A 466 21.99 -6.59 2.39
CA SER A 466 22.56 -6.00 3.61
C SER A 466 24.04 -6.31 3.83
N ASP A 467 24.56 -7.43 3.32
CA ASP A 467 25.96 -7.81 3.50
C ASP A 467 26.92 -7.04 2.59
N VAL A 468 26.45 -6.70 1.39
CA VAL A 468 27.19 -5.89 0.41
C VAL A 468 27.01 -4.38 0.66
N PHE A 469 25.87 -3.97 1.20
CA PHE A 469 25.61 -2.60 1.66
C PHE A 469 26.60 -2.15 2.76
N LYS A 470 26.83 -2.97 3.79
CA LYS A 470 27.79 -2.68 4.88
C LYS A 470 29.25 -2.53 4.39
N LYS A 471 29.57 -3.07 3.21
CA LYS A 471 30.89 -2.97 2.54
C LYS A 471 30.97 -1.84 1.51
N GLY A 472 29.89 -1.11 1.25
CA GLY A 472 29.88 0.00 0.28
C GLY A 472 29.81 -0.43 -1.20
N ASN A 473 29.50 -1.70 -1.50
CA ASN A 473 29.23 -2.15 -2.87
C ASN A 473 27.96 -1.51 -3.47
N THR A 474 27.03 -1.10 -2.61
CA THR A 474 25.76 -0.44 -2.93
C THR A 474 25.46 0.63 -1.87
N LEU A 475 24.72 1.66 -2.27
CA LEU A 475 24.36 2.80 -1.41
C LEU A 475 22.90 2.76 -0.95
N VAL A 476 22.08 1.91 -1.55
CA VAL A 476 20.67 1.71 -1.21
C VAL A 476 20.36 0.21 -1.19
N ALA A 477 19.83 -0.28 -0.08
CA ALA A 477 19.30 -1.63 0.07
C ALA A 477 17.81 -1.56 0.43
N ILE A 478 16.96 -2.08 -0.44
CA ILE A 478 15.51 -2.13 -0.26
C ILE A 478 15.10 -3.50 0.25
N GLY A 479 14.38 -3.58 1.37
CA GLY A 479 13.96 -4.85 1.95
C GLY A 479 13.04 -4.72 3.17
N SER A 480 12.69 -5.86 3.78
CA SER A 480 11.69 -5.94 4.86
C SER A 480 12.13 -5.28 6.18
N THR A 481 11.19 -4.61 6.87
CA THR A 481 11.35 -4.13 8.25
C THR A 481 11.83 -5.23 9.21
N ALA A 482 11.40 -6.48 9.02
CA ALA A 482 11.82 -7.62 9.83
C ALA A 482 13.30 -7.99 9.68
N GLY A 483 13.94 -7.62 8.55
CA GLY A 483 15.36 -7.82 8.28
C GLY A 483 16.22 -6.55 8.48
N VAL A 484 15.60 -5.37 8.61
CA VAL A 484 16.27 -4.07 8.45
C VAL A 484 17.52 -3.88 9.32
N ARG A 485 17.55 -4.45 10.52
CA ARG A 485 18.70 -4.42 11.46
C ARG A 485 19.99 -4.98 10.87
N TYR A 486 19.94 -5.90 9.90
CA TYR A 486 21.13 -6.47 9.26
C TYR A 486 21.87 -5.49 8.37
N ASN A 487 21.25 -4.35 8.00
CA ASN A 487 21.91 -3.24 7.31
C ASN A 487 22.74 -2.35 8.24
N THR A 488 22.77 -2.60 9.55
CA THR A 488 23.51 -1.77 10.52
C THR A 488 25.02 -1.87 10.25
N PRO A 489 25.70 -0.77 9.85
CA PRO A 489 27.05 -0.82 9.31
C PRO A 489 28.07 -0.63 10.43
N THR A 490 28.35 -1.73 11.14
CA THR A 490 29.29 -1.75 12.26
C THR A 490 30.27 -2.92 12.16
N GLU A 491 31.53 -2.66 12.49
CA GLU A 491 32.56 -3.69 12.66
C GLU A 491 33.25 -3.47 14.02
N LYS A 492 33.38 -4.52 14.84
CA LYS A 492 34.08 -4.50 16.15
C LYS A 492 33.73 -3.33 17.09
N GLY A 493 32.50 -2.80 17.01
CA GLY A 493 32.05 -1.65 17.81
C GLY A 493 32.36 -0.27 17.20
N THR A 494 32.89 -0.20 15.98
CA THR A 494 33.07 1.03 15.19
C THR A 494 31.93 1.16 14.17
N LYS A 495 31.44 2.39 13.94
CA LYS A 495 30.46 2.74 12.91
C LYS A 495 31.16 2.99 11.57
N ILE A 496 30.71 2.29 10.52
CA ILE A 496 31.25 2.43 9.16
C ILE A 496 30.55 3.57 8.37
N PHE A 497 29.27 3.85 8.61
CA PHE A 497 28.59 5.08 8.14
C PHE A 497 27.27 5.31 8.89
N ASN A 498 26.65 6.50 8.74
CA ASN A 498 25.28 6.71 9.21
C ASN A 498 24.27 6.09 8.24
N VAL A 499 23.23 5.44 8.76
CA VAL A 499 22.10 4.92 7.99
C VAL A 499 20.94 5.92 7.99
N GLY A 500 20.29 6.06 6.85
CA GLY A 500 18.95 6.63 6.72
C GLY A 500 17.96 5.55 6.28
N VAL A 501 16.67 5.76 6.59
CA VAL A 501 15.57 4.94 6.08
C VAL A 501 14.49 5.86 5.51
N ALA A 502 13.96 5.51 4.33
CA ALA A 502 12.90 6.24 3.64
C ALA A 502 11.74 5.29 3.26
N PRO A 503 10.53 5.84 3.05
CA PRO A 503 9.41 5.08 2.48
C PRO A 503 9.76 4.48 1.12
N MET A 504 9.00 3.48 0.70
CA MET A 504 9.16 2.93 -0.64
C MET A 504 8.98 4.00 -1.72
N LEU A 505 9.86 3.91 -2.71
CA LEU A 505 9.75 4.62 -3.97
C LEU A 505 8.49 4.14 -4.71
N TYR A 506 7.97 4.97 -5.61
CA TYR A 506 6.90 4.59 -6.52
C TYR A 506 7.22 5.03 -7.96
N ASP A 507 6.46 4.56 -8.93
CA ASP A 507 6.59 5.02 -10.32
C ASP A 507 6.12 6.49 -10.44
N LYS A 508 6.98 7.36 -10.97
CA LYS A 508 6.67 8.78 -11.19
C LYS A 508 5.48 8.99 -12.11
N ASP A 509 5.32 8.11 -13.09
CA ASP A 509 4.36 8.24 -14.19
C ASP A 509 3.02 7.56 -13.84
N SER A 510 3.03 6.60 -12.90
CA SER A 510 1.85 5.98 -12.27
C SER A 510 1.64 6.35 -10.79
N PRO A 511 1.50 7.65 -10.40
CA PRO A 511 1.45 8.07 -9.00
C PRO A 511 0.21 7.58 -8.21
N ALA A 512 -0.86 7.17 -8.91
CA ALA A 512 -2.04 6.53 -8.32
C ALA A 512 -1.80 5.06 -7.94
N SER A 513 -0.85 4.39 -8.60
CA SER A 513 -0.50 2.97 -8.42
C SER A 513 0.46 2.73 -7.24
N ARG A 514 0.65 3.72 -6.36
CA ARG A 514 1.51 3.65 -5.16
C ARG A 514 1.16 2.43 -4.31
N ALA A 515 2.10 1.48 -4.28
CA ALA A 515 1.94 0.20 -3.61
C ALA A 515 3.24 -0.16 -2.88
N VAL A 516 3.13 -0.72 -1.68
CA VAL A 516 4.21 -1.42 -0.99
C VAL A 516 3.66 -2.72 -0.40
N ILE A 517 4.35 -3.82 -0.62
CA ILE A 517 3.84 -5.12 -0.18
C ILE A 517 3.88 -5.23 1.36
N GLN A 518 2.85 -5.86 1.95
CA GLN A 518 2.91 -6.41 3.29
C GLN A 518 3.27 -7.90 3.19
N GLN A 519 4.15 -8.38 4.07
CA GLN A 519 4.57 -9.78 4.12
C GLN A 519 4.74 -10.23 5.57
N GLY A 520 4.57 -11.53 5.82
CA GLY A 520 4.74 -12.13 7.14
C GLY A 520 3.65 -13.15 7.46
N THR A 521 3.88 -13.94 8.51
CA THR A 521 3.06 -15.12 8.81
C THR A 521 1.88 -14.84 9.75
N ASN A 522 0.92 -15.75 9.64
CA ASN A 522 -0.31 -15.84 10.41
C ASN A 522 -0.25 -17.11 11.28
N MET A 523 -1.25 -17.28 12.15
CA MET A 523 -1.43 -18.45 13.00
C MET A 523 -2.84 -19.01 12.80
N SER A 524 -2.96 -20.31 12.52
CA SER A 524 -4.25 -21.01 12.34
C SER A 524 -4.48 -22.01 13.48
N LEU A 525 -5.75 -22.19 13.89
CA LEU A 525 -6.15 -23.34 14.71
C LEU A 525 -6.45 -24.54 13.79
N THR A 526 -5.92 -25.71 14.15
CA THR A 526 -6.16 -26.93 13.37
C THR A 526 -7.43 -27.66 13.81
N THR A 527 -7.77 -28.75 13.13
CA THR A 527 -8.81 -29.69 13.55
C THR A 527 -8.41 -30.61 14.73
N LYS A 528 -7.17 -30.54 15.25
CA LYS A 528 -6.68 -31.37 16.36
C LYS A 528 -7.31 -30.98 17.70
N GLY A 529 -7.66 -32.01 18.48
CA GLY A 529 -7.97 -31.91 19.89
C GLY A 529 -9.46 -31.78 20.20
N THR A 530 -9.78 -32.03 21.47
CA THR A 530 -11.08 -31.75 22.08
C THR A 530 -11.41 -30.26 22.02
N ASP A 531 -12.69 -29.91 22.18
CA ASP A 531 -13.11 -28.50 22.13
C ASP A 531 -12.57 -27.67 23.32
N VAL A 532 -12.14 -28.34 24.40
CA VAL A 532 -11.36 -27.75 25.50
C VAL A 532 -9.95 -27.36 25.04
N GLU A 533 -9.23 -28.26 24.35
CA GLU A 533 -7.90 -27.97 23.79
C GLU A 533 -7.98 -26.89 22.69
N LYS A 534 -9.04 -26.90 21.86
CA LYS A 534 -9.30 -25.81 20.90
C LYS A 534 -9.55 -24.47 21.59
N LEU A 535 -10.34 -24.43 22.68
CA LEU A 535 -10.59 -23.20 23.44
C LEU A 535 -9.33 -22.68 24.16
N ALA A 536 -8.51 -23.57 24.72
CA ALA A 536 -7.20 -23.18 25.29
C ALA A 536 -6.26 -22.64 24.20
N SER A 537 -6.28 -23.23 23.00
CA SER A 537 -5.52 -22.77 21.84
C SER A 537 -6.02 -21.40 21.34
N TRP A 538 -7.34 -21.16 21.33
CA TRP A 538 -7.92 -19.84 21.05
C TRP A 538 -7.45 -18.79 22.07
N TYR A 539 -7.48 -19.10 23.36
CA TYR A 539 -7.01 -18.17 24.40
C TYR A 539 -5.53 -17.81 24.21
N PHE A 540 -4.66 -18.79 23.91
CA PHE A 540 -3.25 -18.51 23.67
C PHE A 540 -3.04 -17.68 22.38
N LEU A 541 -3.79 -17.96 21.31
CA LEU A 541 -3.77 -17.16 20.09
C LEU A 541 -4.28 -15.72 20.31
N LYS A 542 -5.34 -15.55 21.12
CA LYS A 542 -5.87 -14.24 21.56
C LYS A 542 -4.84 -13.47 22.41
N TYR A 543 -4.00 -14.18 23.16
CA TYR A 543 -2.89 -13.61 23.95
C TYR A 543 -1.67 -13.23 23.09
N LEU A 544 -1.23 -14.09 22.16
CA LEU A 544 -0.16 -13.78 21.20
C LEU A 544 -0.50 -12.59 20.28
N THR A 545 -1.79 -12.35 20.07
CA THR A 545 -2.33 -11.19 19.35
C THR A 545 -2.78 -10.05 20.27
N SER A 546 -2.43 -10.06 21.57
CA SER A 546 -2.77 -9.00 22.52
C SER A 546 -1.90 -7.75 22.32
N HIS A 547 -2.36 -6.61 22.86
CA HIS A 547 -1.65 -5.34 22.78
C HIS A 547 -0.22 -5.40 23.34
N ASP A 548 -0.03 -5.90 24.57
CA ASP A 548 1.27 -5.86 25.25
C ASP A 548 2.30 -6.80 24.60
N VAL A 549 1.89 -8.01 24.19
CA VAL A 549 2.73 -8.94 23.42
C VAL A 549 3.11 -8.34 22.07
N GLN A 550 2.17 -7.73 21.35
CA GLN A 550 2.44 -7.13 20.03
C GLN A 550 3.31 -5.87 20.10
N ARG A 551 3.24 -5.10 21.19
CA ARG A 551 4.18 -4.03 21.49
C ARG A 551 5.60 -4.57 21.68
N GLU A 552 5.77 -5.51 22.61
CA GLU A 552 7.08 -6.05 22.93
C GLU A 552 7.71 -6.76 21.72
N PHE A 553 6.94 -7.62 21.04
CA PHE A 553 7.38 -8.33 19.84
C PHE A 553 7.87 -7.38 18.75
N GLY A 554 7.16 -6.27 18.50
CA GLY A 554 7.58 -5.24 17.55
C GLY A 554 8.90 -4.55 17.95
N ILE A 555 9.05 -4.22 19.23
CA ILE A 555 10.28 -3.59 19.78
C ILE A 555 11.48 -4.55 19.69
N VAL A 556 11.32 -5.80 20.11
CA VAL A 556 12.36 -6.84 20.13
C VAL A 556 12.82 -7.17 18.71
N THR A 557 11.88 -7.49 17.82
CA THR A 557 12.21 -8.07 16.51
C THR A 557 12.43 -7.03 15.40
N GLY A 558 11.67 -5.93 15.39
CA GLY A 558 11.57 -5.01 14.26
C GLY A 558 10.45 -5.34 13.26
N TYR A 559 9.62 -6.35 13.51
CA TYR A 559 8.32 -6.47 12.85
C TYR A 559 7.41 -5.29 13.23
N SER A 560 6.37 -5.05 12.43
CA SER A 560 5.38 -4.00 12.65
C SER A 560 4.21 -4.58 13.46
N PRO A 561 3.83 -3.98 14.61
CA PRO A 561 2.75 -4.48 15.46
C PRO A 561 1.42 -4.63 14.71
N ILE A 562 0.70 -5.73 14.95
CA ILE A 562 -0.58 -5.96 14.25
C ILE A 562 -1.75 -5.12 14.80
N ARG A 563 -1.59 -4.42 15.93
CA ARG A 563 -2.67 -3.65 16.58
C ARG A 563 -2.47 -2.15 16.47
N THR A 564 -3.56 -1.45 16.15
CA THR A 564 -3.60 0.01 16.02
C THR A 564 -3.23 0.70 17.33
N SER A 565 -3.73 0.21 18.47
CA SER A 565 -3.49 0.79 19.79
C SER A 565 -2.04 0.70 20.29
N VAL A 566 -1.18 -0.12 19.68
CA VAL A 566 0.26 -0.16 20.02
C VAL A 566 0.99 1.07 19.51
N TYR A 567 0.55 1.65 18.39
CA TYR A 567 1.21 2.82 17.78
C TYR A 567 1.03 4.13 18.57
N THR A 568 0.20 4.11 19.63
CA THR A 568 -0.01 5.20 20.59
C THR A 568 0.27 4.74 22.03
N ASP A 569 1.07 3.68 22.23
CA ASP A 569 1.48 3.25 23.56
C ASP A 569 2.81 3.91 23.95
N PRO A 570 2.94 4.56 25.13
CA PRO A 570 4.12 5.35 25.47
C PRO A 570 5.47 4.60 25.39
N LEU A 571 5.48 3.29 25.69
CA LEU A 571 6.70 2.47 25.58
C LEU A 571 7.07 2.17 24.11
N TYR A 572 6.08 2.15 23.21
CA TYR A 572 6.33 2.06 21.77
C TYR A 572 6.79 3.42 21.21
N GLU A 573 6.25 4.53 21.69
CA GLU A 573 6.71 5.88 21.33
C GLU A 573 8.16 6.13 21.80
N GLU A 574 8.52 5.71 23.02
CA GLU A 574 9.90 5.74 23.52
C GLU A 574 10.83 4.87 22.65
N TYR A 575 10.38 3.67 22.26
CA TYR A 575 11.10 2.84 21.29
C TYR A 575 11.32 3.61 19.97
N LEU A 576 10.27 4.20 19.38
CA LEU A 576 10.38 4.94 18.13
C LEU A 576 11.33 6.16 18.25
N ALA A 577 11.41 6.83 19.41
CA ALA A 577 12.36 7.92 19.64
C ALA A 577 13.84 7.50 19.49
N ASN A 578 14.17 6.20 19.57
CA ASN A 578 15.51 5.70 19.26
C ASN A 578 15.93 5.97 17.79
N ALA A 579 14.96 6.17 16.88
CA ALA A 579 15.23 6.56 15.50
C ALA A 579 16.06 7.84 15.40
N ASP A 580 15.90 8.76 16.35
CA ASP A 580 16.47 10.11 16.29
C ASP A 580 17.78 10.24 17.11
N LYS A 581 18.11 9.25 17.96
CA LYS A 581 19.34 9.24 18.78
C LYS A 581 20.60 9.36 17.94
N GLU A 582 21.57 10.14 18.41
CA GLU A 582 22.91 10.17 17.82
C GLU A 582 23.69 8.88 18.14
N ILE A 583 24.48 8.41 17.18
CA ILE A 583 25.45 7.31 17.34
C ILE A 583 26.81 7.89 16.94
N LEU A 584 27.81 7.81 17.82
CA LEU A 584 29.15 8.36 17.56
C LEU A 584 29.97 7.43 16.65
N GLY A 585 31.28 7.66 16.50
CA GLY A 585 32.16 6.85 15.67
C GLY A 585 32.40 5.44 16.21
N SER A 586 32.37 5.26 17.53
CA SER A 586 32.67 3.99 18.18
C SER A 586 31.99 3.78 19.53
N ASN A 587 31.97 2.53 20.00
CA ASN A 587 31.54 2.16 21.34
C ASN A 587 32.37 2.85 22.43
N VAL A 588 33.66 3.13 22.16
CA VAL A 588 34.56 3.82 23.09
C VAL A 588 34.14 5.29 23.26
N GLU A 589 33.81 5.99 22.17
CA GLU A 589 33.28 7.36 22.22
C GLU A 589 31.94 7.44 22.97
N MET A 590 31.11 6.39 22.88
CA MET A 590 29.81 6.33 23.58
C MET A 590 29.91 5.77 25.02
N GLY A 591 31.09 5.31 25.47
CA GLY A 591 31.27 4.69 26.79
C GLY A 591 30.59 3.32 26.95
N LEU A 592 30.37 2.60 25.85
CA LEU A 592 29.63 1.33 25.77
C LEU A 592 30.56 0.13 25.50
N THR A 593 30.11 -1.08 25.82
CA THR A 593 30.68 -2.30 25.21
C THR A 593 30.33 -2.38 23.72
N GLN A 594 31.07 -3.21 22.96
CA GLN A 594 30.78 -3.46 21.54
C GLN A 594 29.35 -3.98 21.34
N THR A 595 28.88 -4.88 22.20
CA THR A 595 27.52 -5.46 22.15
C THR A 595 26.44 -4.41 22.38
N GLU A 596 26.60 -3.54 23.38
CA GLU A 596 25.64 -2.47 23.67
C GLU A 596 25.57 -1.45 22.54
N PHE A 597 26.72 -1.07 21.97
CA PHE A 597 26.79 -0.15 20.82
C PHE A 597 26.09 -0.72 19.58
N VAL A 598 26.37 -1.98 19.23
CA VAL A 598 25.72 -2.66 18.10
C VAL A 598 24.21 -2.80 18.34
N ASN A 599 23.80 -3.18 19.56
CA ASN A 599 22.38 -3.29 19.91
C ASN A 599 21.67 -1.92 19.86
N LEU A 600 22.29 -0.85 20.34
CA LEU A 600 21.74 0.51 20.30
C LEU A 600 21.56 1.00 18.86
N TYR A 601 22.56 0.77 17.99
CA TYR A 601 22.45 1.19 16.59
C TYR A 601 21.43 0.32 15.82
N GLN A 602 21.37 -1.00 16.07
CA GLN A 602 20.30 -1.85 15.53
C GLN A 602 18.91 -1.41 16.02
N LEU A 603 18.78 -0.98 17.28
CA LEU A 603 17.52 -0.44 17.83
C LEU A 603 17.10 0.84 17.11
N LYS A 604 18.04 1.78 16.88
CA LYS A 604 17.82 2.98 16.07
C LYS A 604 17.39 2.66 14.63
N VAL A 605 18.01 1.68 13.98
CA VAL A 605 17.66 1.27 12.60
C VAL A 605 16.28 0.62 12.55
N LYS A 606 15.92 -0.26 13.49
CA LYS A 606 14.55 -0.79 13.63
C LYS A 606 13.52 0.32 13.87
N ALA A 607 13.82 1.26 14.76
CA ALA A 607 12.94 2.38 15.10
C ALA A 607 12.69 3.31 13.90
N MET A 608 13.73 3.63 13.11
CA MET A 608 13.57 4.35 11.83
C MET A 608 12.65 3.59 10.87
N ALA A 609 12.85 2.29 10.72
CA ALA A 609 12.06 1.46 9.81
C ALA A 609 10.58 1.37 10.22
N ASN A 610 10.26 1.20 11.50
CA ASN A 610 8.87 1.22 11.97
C ASN A 610 8.24 2.62 11.88
N LYS A 611 8.98 3.71 12.17
CA LYS A 611 8.53 5.10 11.88
C LYS A 611 8.18 5.31 10.40
N VAL A 612 8.89 4.64 9.48
CA VAL A 612 8.62 4.70 8.04
C VAL A 612 7.41 3.83 7.66
N ALA A 613 7.37 2.58 8.13
CA ALA A 613 6.26 1.65 7.86
C ALA A 613 4.89 2.25 8.21
N MET A 614 4.79 2.91 9.37
CA MET A 614 3.59 3.62 9.84
C MET A 614 3.13 4.72 8.87
N LYS A 615 4.05 5.43 8.21
CA LYS A 615 3.75 6.53 7.29
C LYS A 615 3.27 6.06 5.91
N GLN A 616 3.53 4.80 5.56
CA GLN A 616 3.16 4.21 4.28
C GLN A 616 2.04 3.15 4.39
N THR A 617 1.42 2.95 5.56
CA THR A 617 0.35 1.96 5.78
C THR A 617 -0.81 2.10 4.80
N GLN A 618 -1.17 3.33 4.38
CA GLN A 618 -2.19 3.60 3.36
C GLN A 618 -1.87 3.00 1.97
N TYR A 619 -0.60 2.71 1.69
CA TYR A 619 -0.12 2.08 0.44
C TYR A 619 0.23 0.60 0.63
N GLN A 620 0.05 0.05 1.84
CA GLN A 620 0.29 -1.38 2.09
C GLN A 620 -0.78 -2.23 1.40
N TYR A 621 -0.36 -3.31 0.75
CA TYR A 621 -1.27 -4.28 0.13
C TYR A 621 -0.78 -5.72 0.32
N PHE A 622 -1.70 -6.66 0.11
CA PHE A 622 -1.41 -8.08 -0.08
C PHE A 622 -2.09 -8.55 -1.38
N ASP A 623 -1.59 -9.63 -1.97
CA ASP A 623 -2.23 -10.29 -3.11
C ASP A 623 -3.12 -11.44 -2.64
N ILE A 624 -4.12 -11.79 -3.43
CA ILE A 624 -5.13 -12.80 -3.05
C ILE A 624 -4.47 -14.19 -3.13
N PRO A 625 -4.35 -14.93 -2.01
CA PRO A 625 -3.67 -16.22 -2.01
C PRO A 625 -4.51 -17.34 -2.66
N PHE A 626 -3.83 -18.32 -3.26
CA PHE A 626 -4.41 -19.52 -3.85
C PHE A 626 -3.39 -20.68 -3.77
N ILE A 627 -3.83 -21.90 -4.07
CA ILE A 627 -2.93 -23.06 -4.09
C ILE A 627 -1.95 -22.91 -5.25
N GLY A 628 -0.69 -22.62 -4.92
CA GLY A 628 0.38 -22.34 -5.88
C GLY A 628 1.00 -20.94 -5.78
N SER A 629 0.52 -20.05 -4.90
CA SER A 629 1.08 -18.69 -4.80
C SER A 629 2.56 -18.68 -4.38
N SER A 630 3.04 -19.50 -3.42
CA SER A 630 4.49 -19.55 -3.11
C SER A 630 5.33 -19.99 -4.33
N LYS A 631 4.88 -20.99 -5.11
CA LYS A 631 5.60 -21.41 -6.34
C LYS A 631 5.57 -20.33 -7.42
N THR A 632 4.47 -19.60 -7.52
CA THR A 632 4.36 -18.44 -8.44
C THR A 632 5.36 -17.35 -8.05
N ARG A 633 5.43 -17.02 -6.75
CA ARG A 633 6.39 -16.05 -6.18
C ARG A 633 7.84 -16.46 -6.41
N GLU A 634 8.19 -17.72 -6.19
CA GLU A 634 9.51 -18.29 -6.52
C GLU A 634 9.85 -18.10 -8.02
N ALA A 635 8.91 -18.46 -8.89
CA ALA A 635 9.10 -18.44 -10.33
C ALA A 635 9.26 -17.03 -10.91
N VAL A 636 8.50 -16.03 -10.41
CA VAL A 636 8.67 -14.63 -10.83
C VAL A 636 9.92 -13.98 -10.25
N GLY A 637 10.40 -14.42 -9.08
CA GLY A 637 11.71 -14.00 -8.55
C GLY A 637 12.86 -14.40 -9.48
N ILE A 638 12.86 -15.67 -9.92
CA ILE A 638 13.81 -16.18 -10.91
C ILE A 638 13.66 -15.48 -12.27
N ALA A 639 12.44 -15.09 -12.65
CA ALA A 639 12.21 -14.29 -13.86
C ALA A 639 12.83 -12.88 -13.75
N PHE A 640 12.68 -12.22 -12.60
CA PHE A 640 13.33 -10.93 -12.32
C PHE A 640 14.85 -11.05 -12.35
N ASP A 641 15.42 -12.09 -11.71
CA ASP A 641 16.86 -12.36 -11.74
C ASP A 641 17.39 -12.50 -13.18
N ARG A 642 16.67 -13.19 -14.06
CA ARG A 642 17.09 -13.35 -15.47
C ARG A 642 17.15 -12.03 -16.24
N VAL A 643 16.26 -11.08 -15.94
CA VAL A 643 16.23 -9.76 -16.60
C VAL A 643 17.30 -8.84 -16.02
N ILE A 644 17.43 -8.79 -14.68
CA ILE A 644 18.34 -7.87 -13.99
C ILE A 644 19.80 -8.35 -14.02
N LEU A 645 20.04 -9.66 -14.03
CA LEU A 645 21.37 -10.26 -14.16
C LEU A 645 21.67 -10.70 -15.61
N ALA A 646 20.87 -10.26 -16.58
CA ALA A 646 21.09 -10.50 -18.01
C ALA A 646 22.47 -9.99 -18.45
N ALA A 647 23.20 -10.83 -19.19
CA ALA A 647 24.57 -10.54 -19.61
C ALA A 647 24.70 -9.19 -20.36
N PRO A 648 25.86 -8.52 -20.27
CA PRO A 648 26.14 -7.33 -21.07
C PRO A 648 25.95 -7.61 -22.57
N GLY A 649 25.13 -6.80 -23.24
CA GLY A 649 24.77 -6.98 -24.65
C GLY A 649 23.67 -8.02 -24.94
N ALA A 650 23.07 -8.67 -23.94
CA ALA A 650 21.89 -9.49 -24.15
C ALA A 650 20.69 -8.67 -24.67
N ASN A 651 19.89 -9.25 -25.57
CA ASN A 651 18.68 -8.60 -26.10
C ASN A 651 17.56 -8.63 -25.04
N LEU A 652 17.25 -7.46 -24.49
CA LEU A 652 16.35 -7.32 -23.34
C LEU A 652 14.94 -7.87 -23.60
N ASP A 653 14.35 -7.59 -24.77
CA ASP A 653 13.02 -8.12 -25.15
C ASP A 653 12.96 -9.65 -25.09
N THR A 654 14.03 -10.30 -25.56
CA THR A 654 14.15 -11.76 -25.56
C THR A 654 14.28 -12.30 -24.13
N GLU A 655 15.08 -11.67 -23.28
CA GLU A 655 15.21 -12.09 -21.87
C GLU A 655 13.89 -11.89 -21.10
N ILE A 656 13.23 -10.74 -21.25
CA ILE A 656 11.91 -10.46 -20.64
C ILE A 656 10.88 -11.49 -21.07
N LYS A 657 10.80 -11.79 -22.38
CA LYS A 657 9.88 -12.80 -22.92
C LYS A 657 10.17 -14.20 -22.37
N ASN A 658 11.44 -14.61 -22.32
CA ASN A 658 11.85 -15.93 -21.84
C ASN A 658 11.67 -16.07 -20.31
N ALA A 659 11.88 -14.98 -19.57
CA ALA A 659 11.69 -14.90 -18.13
C ALA A 659 10.20 -15.01 -17.75
N LEU A 660 9.32 -14.23 -18.40
CA LEU A 660 7.87 -14.29 -18.18
C LEU A 660 7.29 -15.66 -18.58
N GLN A 661 7.72 -16.23 -19.71
CA GLN A 661 7.26 -17.57 -20.12
C GLN A 661 7.66 -18.64 -19.10
N TYR A 662 8.91 -18.61 -18.62
CA TYR A 662 9.38 -19.52 -17.57
C TYR A 662 8.57 -19.40 -16.28
N ALA A 663 8.24 -18.17 -15.86
CA ALA A 663 7.41 -17.97 -14.66
C ALA A 663 6.01 -18.59 -14.80
N ILE A 664 5.38 -18.44 -15.97
CA ILE A 664 4.10 -19.07 -16.32
C ILE A 664 4.23 -20.60 -16.33
N ASP A 665 5.28 -21.14 -16.96
CA ASP A 665 5.50 -22.59 -17.10
C ASP A 665 5.80 -23.29 -15.77
N GLU A 666 6.49 -22.63 -14.83
CA GLU A 666 6.72 -23.15 -13.48
C GLU A 666 5.49 -23.05 -12.58
N ALA A 667 4.79 -21.91 -12.61
CA ALA A 667 3.61 -21.69 -11.77
C ALA A 667 2.46 -22.65 -12.14
N ASN A 668 2.19 -22.86 -13.43
CA ASN A 668 1.14 -23.76 -13.92
C ASN A 668 1.31 -25.23 -13.53
N LYS A 669 2.47 -25.64 -12.98
CA LYS A 669 2.67 -26.99 -12.41
C LYS A 669 1.94 -27.18 -11.07
N VAL A 670 1.57 -26.10 -10.38
CA VAL A 670 1.02 -26.12 -9.02
C VAL A 670 -0.30 -25.35 -8.89
N VAL A 671 -0.51 -24.31 -9.70
CA VAL A 671 -1.74 -23.48 -9.70
C VAL A 671 -2.99 -24.35 -9.85
N LYS A 672 -3.89 -24.25 -8.87
CA LYS A 672 -5.20 -24.90 -8.83
C LYS A 672 -6.30 -23.92 -8.50
#